data_AF-A0A7C4FRD8-F1
#
_entry.id   AF-A0A7C4FRD8-F1
#
_cell.length_a   1.000
_cell.length_b   1.000
_cell.length_c   1.000
_cell.angle_alpha   90.00
_cell.angle_beta   90.00
_cell.angle_gamma   90.00
#
_symmetry.space_group_name_H-M   'P 1'
#
loop_
_entity.id
_entity.type
_entity.pdbx_description
1 polymer ?
#
loop_
_entity_poly.entity_id
_entity_poly.type
_entity_poly.pdbx_seq_one_letter_code
_entity_poly.pdbx_strand_id
1 'polypeptide(L)'
;MIHEILCRPFFKKLRSNRKALLFFLYFITALILRDNPRETLATADMTDYCYIPTTISETVKPNLLIVMDFSGSMQFPAYLACNFDGYSGQRVAQCGSYTVSTSTPWKYNPNRTYYGYFDPEKCYEYSASRFQEKNCDCSNKVGSSSCISGNLLNWVATTRVDIARWVLTGGRSSSSQGATFLESEGAEYVINDDNLKCRFTISATTTSNRRLTISNYNGTCPFGNNNIQNANIKVSPSDSSAIKGIIHDVCDTSDLNGQINEKCKLIMEFMVFASDGRYGEIRVGKQATISNLINAINEELPYWGTPTGEALREAYDYYKQENRYTYEANSAYIGKGNANTDPYYDGSGGNTRPIPCRKGFVLLISDGAWNGDVDPVRPAHTLATQDLRDDLPRKQVVYTYAVYAFGDEDPGTALQGRQAMITTAIFGGFKDLDGNAWPYPFAGYPPDSRNVGYPLSQCNPNGTWNPLCAEWDTAFGSPRDGLPYNFFEANDAPQLKTAILSAIYDILRRASAGATVATLSQRVSTGALVLQPYFYPRYQAGELELSWIGFLKALWVDAKGRIREDTVADKVLKLFEDLWAQFVSTSSRNKVYTITNETTCTSVEKSSPEELIPLFEAGCRLAQTNWGERRVYVNNNGALTALTDASLAGYLQSMWSDVAGKAINATCIVDYILGKGDNPCPFDSNTTVFVSRPRTADISNLCPSYCYGSCQDQTWKLGDIYHSTPIVVSYKPLNNYHIRYGDASYLHYINGDNYRKRTTYIVVGANDGMLHAFRAGWLKTYNPPNEPLKLTDAFNLESSNLLGKEEWAFIPRNALPYLIWLGHKDYCHVPTVDYRVSVFDAKISGEWRTYLLGMMGFGGKAIAANGITYSSSLFLLDLTDWLSGIFDRPTLKWEITLDDRSLTLSYPQIVKLSEGQDWSKTYVVIGSGPFEVAGVGSPYTIRFVSQPKLYFINLATGQVEKILNISGASNQAVGHIRAIDFDNDYRDDLIYFGTYSETSGNIYRISLKTEGGAYKDVLSLSDSDIRPVFSSPLNKPVFASLQITLDLTNNLWVVFGTGQYLTRNYPEINYFIAFKDSCYLGNCTINFLDLIDRTNYCTSTSNYNATLLYNSTETTCSCDESGCSPISEGAFYQYIYSFAPQGWYHRLTGGEQMYSSVFLFNNLVNALSFRPSEDVCSAGGETYYWMVCLLEGCPCYNMRGETSPVVSKFIAFGSPPIGQPFQPLKTEKGTALFTQTSAGSIIQPPTPLKATLRGRFILWIEK
;
A
#
# COMPACT_ATOMS: atom_id res chain seq x y z
N MET A 1 57.17 40.04 -24.72
CA MET A 1 57.71 40.87 -25.83
C MET A 1 58.18 40.02 -27.04
N ILE A 2 57.53 38.88 -27.32
CA ILE A 2 57.52 38.15 -28.62
C ILE A 2 56.06 37.68 -28.86
N HIS A 3 55.10 38.60 -28.72
CA HIS A 3 53.68 38.35 -28.98
C HIS A 3 53.01 39.53 -29.74
N GLU A 4 53.68 40.67 -29.84
CA GLU A 4 53.14 41.88 -30.49
C GLU A 4 53.47 42.03 -31.98
N ILE A 5 54.30 41.16 -32.56
CA ILE A 5 54.75 41.31 -33.96
C ILE A 5 54.02 40.37 -34.95
N LEU A 6 53.32 39.34 -34.47
CA LEU A 6 52.66 38.35 -35.35
C LEU A 6 51.14 38.52 -35.53
N CYS A 7 50.45 39.36 -34.75
CA CYS A 7 48.98 39.49 -34.82
C CYS A 7 48.43 40.67 -35.68
N ARG A 8 49.28 41.56 -36.21
CA ARG A 8 48.78 42.72 -36.98
C ARG A 8 48.26 42.42 -38.41
N PRO A 9 48.67 41.35 -39.13
CA PRO A 9 48.08 41.07 -40.45
C PRO A 9 46.73 40.34 -40.36
N PHE A 10 46.47 39.60 -39.28
CA PHE A 10 45.30 38.72 -39.15
C PHE A 10 44.00 39.52 -38.84
N PHE A 11 44.10 40.53 -37.97
CA PHE A 11 42.95 41.36 -37.57
C PHE A 11 42.45 42.32 -38.65
N LYS A 12 43.27 42.66 -39.66
CA LYS A 12 42.82 43.50 -40.78
C LYS A 12 41.95 42.73 -41.79
N LYS A 13 42.09 41.39 -41.86
CA LYS A 13 41.33 40.53 -42.80
C LYS A 13 39.98 40.06 -42.24
N LEU A 14 39.78 40.08 -40.92
CA LEU A 14 38.52 39.70 -40.25
C LEU A 14 37.44 40.79 -40.26
N ARG A 15 37.78 42.05 -40.57
CA ARG A 15 36.79 43.16 -40.63
C ARG A 15 35.94 43.19 -41.90
N SER A 16 36.31 42.49 -42.98
CA SER A 16 35.54 42.51 -44.24
C SER A 16 34.60 41.33 -44.43
N ASN A 17 34.53 40.39 -43.48
CA ASN A 17 33.75 39.16 -43.64
C ASN A 17 32.95 38.84 -42.37
N ARG A 18 31.73 39.39 -42.27
CA ARG A 18 30.84 39.23 -41.10
C ARG A 18 30.63 37.77 -40.69
N LYS A 19 30.63 36.83 -41.64
CA LYS A 19 30.48 35.39 -41.36
C LYS A 19 31.68 34.78 -40.62
N ALA A 20 32.91 35.21 -40.93
CA ALA A 20 34.12 34.71 -40.27
C ALA A 20 34.26 35.27 -38.85
N LEU A 21 33.85 36.52 -38.62
CA LEU A 21 33.82 37.13 -37.29
C LEU A 21 32.77 36.46 -36.38
N LEU A 22 31.60 36.14 -36.93
CA LEU A 22 30.56 35.36 -36.25
C LEU A 22 31.04 33.95 -35.91
N PHE A 23 31.73 33.27 -36.85
CA PHE A 23 32.28 31.93 -36.59
C PHE A 23 33.37 31.94 -35.52
N PHE A 24 34.22 32.97 -35.52
CA PHE A 24 35.31 33.10 -34.53
C PHE A 24 34.78 33.50 -33.14
N LEU A 25 33.74 34.36 -33.07
CA LEU A 25 33.04 34.62 -31.81
C LEU A 25 32.31 33.37 -31.29
N TYR A 26 31.69 32.59 -32.18
CA TYR A 26 31.03 31.33 -31.83
C TYR A 26 32.04 30.27 -31.36
N PHE A 27 33.24 30.24 -31.94
CA PHE A 27 34.31 29.33 -31.56
C PHE A 27 34.93 29.72 -30.21
N ILE A 28 35.06 31.02 -29.91
CA ILE A 28 35.54 31.52 -28.61
C ILE A 28 34.48 31.33 -27.53
N THR A 29 33.19 31.56 -27.79
CA THR A 29 32.12 31.20 -26.83
C THR A 29 32.04 29.69 -26.62
N ALA A 30 32.23 28.88 -27.66
CA ALA A 30 32.31 27.42 -27.55
C ALA A 30 33.55 26.93 -26.79
N LEU A 31 34.68 27.66 -26.83
CA LEU A 31 35.88 27.35 -26.04
C LEU A 31 35.79 27.83 -24.58
N ILE A 32 35.21 29.01 -24.33
CA ILE A 32 34.97 29.51 -22.95
C ILE A 32 33.92 28.65 -22.23
N LEU A 33 33.04 27.97 -22.97
CA LEU A 33 32.09 26.98 -22.42
C LEU A 33 32.68 25.56 -22.27
N ARG A 34 33.95 25.32 -22.65
CA ARG A 34 34.52 23.95 -22.69
C ARG A 34 35.54 23.61 -21.61
N ASP A 35 35.96 24.57 -20.78
CA ASP A 35 36.85 24.31 -19.65
C ASP A 35 36.23 24.80 -18.33
N ASN A 36 35.92 23.83 -17.45
CA ASN A 36 35.22 23.88 -16.18
C ASN A 36 33.69 24.10 -16.23
N PRO A 37 32.88 23.02 -16.28
CA PRO A 37 31.55 23.11 -15.72
C PRO A 37 31.72 23.21 -14.20
N ARG A 38 31.72 24.43 -13.66
CA ARG A 38 31.00 24.59 -12.39
C ARG A 38 29.55 24.35 -12.78
N GLU A 39 29.11 23.09 -12.68
CA GLU A 39 27.70 22.75 -12.67
C GLU A 39 27.05 23.68 -11.63
N THR A 40 26.32 24.68 -12.10
CA THR A 40 25.27 25.27 -11.27
C THR A 40 24.31 24.13 -11.00
N LEU A 41 24.47 23.48 -9.85
CA LEU A 41 23.65 22.36 -9.40
C LEU A 41 22.18 22.78 -9.51
N ALA A 42 21.49 22.22 -10.49
CA ALA A 42 20.05 22.35 -10.61
C ALA A 42 19.42 21.64 -9.40
N THR A 43 18.40 22.24 -8.81
CA THR A 43 17.62 21.64 -7.71
C THR A 43 17.03 20.31 -8.15
N ALA A 44 17.19 19.25 -7.36
CA ALA A 44 16.59 17.96 -7.68
C ALA A 44 15.09 17.96 -7.31
N ASP A 45 14.23 17.67 -8.27
CA ASP A 45 12.79 17.52 -8.03
C ASP A 45 12.50 16.07 -7.62
N MET A 46 11.79 15.87 -6.50
CA MET A 46 11.38 14.55 -6.00
C MET A 46 10.62 13.76 -7.08
N THR A 47 9.85 14.45 -7.91
CA THR A 47 9.02 13.83 -8.96
C THR A 47 9.81 13.03 -9.98
N ASP A 48 11.06 13.42 -10.24
CA ASP A 48 11.97 12.72 -11.13
C ASP A 48 12.44 11.36 -10.58
N TYR A 49 12.24 11.11 -9.29
CA TYR A 49 12.68 9.91 -8.57
C TYR A 49 11.51 9.07 -8.06
N CYS A 50 10.27 9.48 -8.35
CA CYS A 50 9.10 8.68 -8.02
C CYS A 50 9.02 7.43 -8.89
N TYR A 51 8.65 6.31 -8.26
CA TYR A 51 8.33 5.06 -8.93
C TYR A 51 7.18 4.38 -8.21
N ILE A 52 6.04 4.20 -8.88
CA ILE A 52 4.99 3.30 -8.40
C ILE A 52 5.19 1.95 -9.09
N PRO A 53 5.34 0.85 -8.33
CA PRO A 53 5.46 -0.46 -8.94
C PRO A 53 4.30 -0.82 -9.87
N THR A 54 4.64 -1.36 -11.05
CA THR A 54 3.70 -1.64 -12.14
C THR A 54 2.65 -2.70 -11.79
N THR A 55 2.91 -3.51 -10.76
CA THR A 55 2.05 -4.62 -10.34
C THR A 55 1.10 -4.28 -9.19
N ILE A 56 1.13 -3.05 -8.66
CA ILE A 56 0.06 -2.54 -7.79
C ILE A 56 -1.15 -2.22 -8.68
N SER A 57 -2.34 -2.73 -8.31
CA SER A 57 -3.58 -2.34 -8.98
C SER A 57 -3.74 -0.83 -8.88
N GLU A 58 -4.09 -0.15 -9.97
CA GLU A 58 -4.42 1.27 -9.85
C GLU A 58 -5.52 1.44 -8.79
N THR A 59 -5.27 2.31 -7.81
CA THR A 59 -6.22 2.56 -6.71
C THR A 59 -7.53 3.06 -7.32
N VAL A 60 -8.53 2.19 -7.42
CA VAL A 60 -9.84 2.57 -7.94
C VAL A 60 -10.54 3.40 -6.88
N LYS A 61 -10.80 4.67 -7.21
CA LYS A 61 -11.54 5.57 -6.32
C LYS A 61 -12.95 5.00 -6.06
N PRO A 62 -13.38 4.91 -4.79
CA PRO A 62 -14.76 4.54 -4.49
C PRO A 62 -15.71 5.65 -4.95
N ASN A 63 -16.96 5.26 -5.21
CA ASN A 63 -18.05 6.20 -5.48
C ASN A 63 -18.85 6.44 -4.21
N LEU A 64 -19.06 7.71 -3.86
CA LEU A 64 -19.84 8.12 -2.70
C LEU A 64 -20.95 9.08 -3.15
N LEU A 65 -22.19 8.65 -2.96
CA LEU A 65 -23.36 9.48 -3.11
C LEU A 65 -23.77 10.04 -1.75
N ILE A 66 -23.55 11.33 -1.54
CA ILE A 66 -24.00 12.05 -0.35
C ILE A 66 -25.50 12.33 -0.54
N VAL A 67 -26.33 11.69 0.26
CA VAL A 67 -27.79 11.84 0.26
C VAL A 67 -28.17 12.66 1.49
N MET A 68 -28.47 13.93 1.28
CA MET A 68 -28.59 14.89 2.38
C MET A 68 -29.99 15.48 2.49
N ASP A 69 -30.43 15.59 3.74
CA ASP A 69 -31.68 16.19 4.14
C ASP A 69 -31.69 17.71 3.94
N PHE A 70 -32.64 18.19 3.13
CA PHE A 70 -33.01 19.59 3.00
C PHE A 70 -34.52 19.76 3.24
N SER A 71 -35.08 18.98 4.17
CA SER A 71 -36.42 19.20 4.69
C SER A 71 -36.50 20.52 5.45
N GLY A 72 -37.71 20.98 5.77
CA GLY A 72 -37.84 22.28 6.43
C GLY A 72 -37.44 22.28 7.90
N SER A 73 -37.27 21.13 8.56
CA SER A 73 -36.68 21.06 9.90
C SER A 73 -35.24 21.61 9.91
N MET A 74 -34.54 21.55 8.77
CA MET A 74 -33.20 22.14 8.62
C MET A 74 -33.18 23.68 8.71
N GLN A 75 -34.33 24.35 8.58
CA GLN A 75 -34.45 25.80 8.83
C GLN A 75 -34.45 26.15 10.32
N PHE A 76 -34.68 25.18 11.21
CA PHE A 76 -34.88 25.44 12.63
C PHE A 76 -33.59 25.92 13.29
N PRO A 77 -33.70 26.69 14.39
CA PRO A 77 -32.53 27.06 15.18
C PRO A 77 -31.77 25.80 15.63
N ALA A 78 -30.44 25.89 15.65
CA ALA A 78 -29.60 24.76 16.06
C ALA A 78 -29.56 24.55 17.59
N TYR A 79 -29.83 25.60 18.35
CA TYR A 79 -29.64 25.62 19.81
C TYR A 79 -30.89 26.04 20.61
N LEU A 80 -32.02 26.23 19.92
CA LEU A 80 -33.25 26.80 20.47
C LEU A 80 -34.47 26.07 19.92
N ALA A 81 -35.52 26.03 20.74
CA ALA A 81 -36.78 25.44 20.36
C ALA A 81 -37.49 26.11 19.19
N CYS A 82 -38.19 25.26 18.43
CA CYS A 82 -39.10 25.65 17.35
C CYS A 82 -40.47 24.94 17.52
N ASN A 83 -41.40 25.58 18.21
CA ASN A 83 -42.85 25.52 17.98
C ASN A 83 -43.14 25.97 16.55
N PHE A 84 -43.11 24.99 15.66
CA PHE A 84 -43.39 25.19 14.25
C PHE A 84 -44.88 25.44 14.00
N ASP A 85 -45.22 26.65 13.53
CA ASP A 85 -46.60 27.09 13.21
C ASP A 85 -46.92 27.03 11.70
N GLY A 86 -45.98 26.54 10.89
CA GLY A 86 -46.10 26.46 9.43
C GLY A 86 -45.04 27.27 8.69
N TYR A 87 -45.26 27.47 7.39
CA TYR A 87 -44.39 28.27 6.54
C TYR A 87 -45.09 29.56 6.09
N SER A 88 -44.34 30.65 6.01
CA SER A 88 -44.80 31.86 5.31
C SER A 88 -44.98 31.58 3.81
N GLY A 89 -45.69 32.47 3.11
CA GLY A 89 -45.83 32.39 1.64
C GLY A 89 -44.50 32.46 0.85
N GLN A 90 -43.38 32.73 1.54
CA GLN A 90 -42.02 32.74 0.99
C GLN A 90 -41.16 31.57 1.51
N ARG A 91 -41.81 30.47 1.95
CA ARG A 91 -41.17 29.22 2.41
C ARG A 91 -40.32 29.33 3.67
N VAL A 92 -40.48 30.41 4.46
CA VAL A 92 -39.78 30.61 5.74
C VAL A 92 -40.52 29.88 6.84
N ALA A 93 -39.84 29.01 7.58
CA ALA A 93 -40.40 28.34 8.76
C ALA A 93 -40.70 29.35 9.87
N GLN A 94 -41.90 29.26 10.43
CA GLN A 94 -42.38 30.13 11.50
C GLN A 94 -42.26 29.40 12.82
N CYS A 95 -41.21 29.73 13.58
CA CYS A 95 -40.90 29.09 14.86
C CYS A 95 -41.45 29.88 16.06
N GLY A 96 -42.48 30.71 15.90
CA GLY A 96 -43.17 31.35 17.02
C GLY A 96 -42.30 32.20 17.98
N SER A 97 -42.74 32.32 19.24
CA SER A 97 -42.06 33.08 20.29
C SER A 97 -41.90 32.30 21.60
N TYR A 98 -40.73 32.41 22.22
CA TYR A 98 -40.39 31.76 23.49
C TYR A 98 -40.05 32.76 24.58
N THR A 99 -40.23 32.34 25.82
CA THR A 99 -39.66 33.02 26.98
C THR A 99 -38.61 32.11 27.62
N VAL A 100 -37.38 32.60 27.71
CA VAL A 100 -36.25 31.91 28.34
C VAL A 100 -36.11 32.44 29.75
N SER A 101 -36.09 31.53 30.73
CA SER A 101 -35.92 31.83 32.15
C SER A 101 -34.82 30.94 32.74
N THR A 102 -34.59 31.05 34.05
CA THR A 102 -33.58 30.25 34.73
C THR A 102 -33.85 28.74 34.67
N SER A 103 -35.11 28.32 34.46
CA SER A 103 -35.52 26.92 34.35
C SER A 103 -35.54 26.37 32.92
N THR A 104 -35.30 27.19 31.90
CA THR A 104 -35.30 26.74 30.50
C THR A 104 -34.06 25.87 30.22
N PRO A 105 -34.19 24.61 29.74
CA PRO A 105 -33.06 23.70 29.54
C PRO A 105 -32.01 24.17 28.52
N TRP A 106 -32.46 24.84 27.47
CA TRP A 106 -31.64 25.36 26.36
C TRP A 106 -31.31 26.86 26.50
N LYS A 107 -31.43 27.42 27.71
CA LYS A 107 -31.02 28.81 27.99
C LYS A 107 -29.56 29.06 27.58
N TYR A 108 -29.24 30.31 27.27
CA TYR A 108 -27.87 30.69 26.97
C TYR A 108 -26.94 30.34 28.14
N ASN A 109 -25.90 29.56 27.86
CA ASN A 109 -24.88 29.20 28.83
C ASN A 109 -23.53 29.76 28.37
N PRO A 110 -22.97 30.78 29.04
CA PRO A 110 -21.68 31.35 28.65
C PRO A 110 -20.52 30.36 28.75
N ASN A 111 -20.66 29.26 29.49
CA ASN A 111 -19.65 28.20 29.59
C ASN A 111 -19.76 27.15 28.46
N ARG A 112 -20.77 27.24 27.58
CA ARG A 112 -20.91 26.39 26.40
C ARG A 112 -20.44 27.17 25.17
N THR A 113 -19.65 26.52 24.33
CA THR A 113 -19.29 27.03 23.01
C THR A 113 -20.40 26.70 22.03
N TYR A 114 -20.94 27.71 21.36
CA TYR A 114 -21.94 27.58 20.30
C TYR A 114 -21.27 27.85 18.97
N TYR A 115 -21.26 26.86 18.08
CA TYR A 115 -20.64 26.94 16.76
C TYR A 115 -21.61 27.48 15.70
N GLY A 116 -21.08 28.20 14.72
CA GLY A 116 -21.83 28.82 13.64
C GLY A 116 -20.90 29.70 12.81
N TYR A 117 -21.45 30.66 12.06
CA TYR A 117 -20.64 31.54 11.21
C TYR A 117 -19.85 32.61 11.99
N PHE A 118 -20.20 32.88 13.24
CA PHE A 118 -19.43 33.79 14.09
C PHE A 118 -18.38 33.01 14.88
N ASP A 119 -17.20 33.58 15.07
CA ASP A 119 -16.16 32.98 15.91
C ASP A 119 -16.55 33.14 17.40
N PRO A 120 -16.74 32.04 18.17
CA PRO A 120 -17.17 32.10 19.57
C PRO A 120 -16.21 32.83 20.51
N GLU A 121 -14.95 33.00 20.10
CA GLU A 121 -13.93 33.69 20.88
C GLU A 121 -13.82 35.18 20.56
N LYS A 122 -14.50 35.65 19.51
CA LYS A 122 -14.43 37.04 19.04
C LYS A 122 -15.66 37.86 19.40
N CYS A 123 -15.52 39.17 19.24
CA CYS A 123 -16.58 40.15 19.42
C CYS A 123 -16.92 40.85 18.10
N TYR A 124 -18.17 41.28 17.97
CA TYR A 124 -18.70 41.87 16.76
C TYR A 124 -19.44 43.18 17.03
N GLU A 125 -19.36 44.11 16.08
CA GLU A 125 -20.29 45.23 15.94
C GLU A 125 -21.05 45.11 14.62
N TYR A 126 -22.26 45.69 14.59
CA TYR A 126 -23.01 45.81 13.35
C TYR A 126 -22.72 47.16 12.69
N SER A 127 -22.10 47.14 11.52
CA SER A 127 -21.80 48.34 10.74
C SER A 127 -21.79 47.99 9.24
N ALA A 128 -22.06 48.98 8.38
CA ALA A 128 -22.05 48.79 6.92
C ALA A 128 -22.84 47.54 6.45
N SER A 129 -24.02 47.34 7.05
CA SER A 129 -24.98 46.27 6.74
C SER A 129 -24.50 44.83 7.00
N ARG A 130 -23.52 44.65 7.90
CA ARG A 130 -22.96 43.35 8.33
C ARG A 130 -22.45 43.40 9.76
N PHE A 131 -22.19 42.23 10.33
CA PHE A 131 -21.36 42.07 11.51
C PHE A 131 -19.88 42.02 11.11
N GLN A 132 -19.06 42.81 11.80
CA GLN A 132 -17.61 42.83 11.62
C GLN A 132 -16.93 42.70 12.97
N GLU A 133 -15.77 42.04 12.97
CA GLU A 133 -14.97 41.84 14.18
C GLU A 133 -14.57 43.19 14.79
N LYS A 134 -14.70 43.31 16.10
CA LYS A 134 -14.33 44.50 16.87
C LYS A 134 -13.50 44.11 18.07
N ASN A 135 -12.43 44.87 18.30
CA ASN A 135 -11.63 44.72 19.50
C ASN A 135 -12.32 45.38 20.70
N CYS A 136 -13.03 44.59 21.51
CA CYS A 136 -13.69 44.99 22.75
C CYS A 136 -13.75 43.79 23.71
N ASP A 137 -14.14 44.00 24.96
CA ASP A 137 -14.23 42.93 25.95
C ASP A 137 -15.55 42.14 25.83
N CYS A 138 -15.47 40.90 25.37
CA CYS A 138 -16.53 39.88 25.49
C CYS A 138 -16.07 38.65 26.26
N SER A 139 -15.16 38.81 27.23
CA SER A 139 -14.73 37.71 28.11
C SER A 139 -15.89 37.06 28.87
N ASN A 140 -16.97 37.81 29.12
CA ASN A 140 -18.23 37.31 29.68
C ASN A 140 -19.06 36.44 28.71
N LYS A 141 -18.58 36.23 27.47
CA LYS A 141 -19.25 35.52 26.37
C LYS A 141 -20.62 36.10 25.98
N VAL A 142 -21.01 37.27 26.47
CA VAL A 142 -22.27 37.96 26.13
C VAL A 142 -21.98 39.20 25.29
N GLY A 143 -21.04 40.03 25.73
CA GLY A 143 -20.68 41.31 25.12
C GLY A 143 -20.84 42.50 26.07
N SER A 144 -20.83 43.69 25.51
CA SER A 144 -20.88 44.98 26.22
C SER A 144 -21.84 45.95 25.55
N SER A 145 -21.93 47.18 26.07
CA SER A 145 -22.67 48.27 25.42
C SER A 145 -22.08 48.72 24.08
N SER A 146 -20.99 48.12 23.58
CA SER A 146 -20.33 48.52 22.32
C SER A 146 -20.13 47.39 21.30
N CYS A 147 -20.44 46.14 21.69
CA CYS A 147 -20.24 44.94 20.89
C CYS A 147 -20.96 43.72 21.48
N ILE A 148 -21.18 42.69 20.66
CA ILE A 148 -21.80 41.41 21.02
C ILE A 148 -20.81 40.27 20.79
N SER A 149 -20.81 39.25 21.64
CA SER A 149 -19.94 38.09 21.44
C SER A 149 -20.39 37.24 20.24
N GLY A 150 -19.45 36.60 19.55
CA GLY A 150 -19.78 35.59 18.54
C GLY A 150 -20.47 34.37 19.14
N ASN A 151 -20.13 34.00 20.38
CA ASN A 151 -20.75 32.87 21.08
C ASN A 151 -22.26 33.08 21.28
N LEU A 152 -22.67 34.29 21.67
CA LEU A 152 -24.09 34.63 21.83
C LEU A 152 -24.78 34.77 20.46
N LEU A 153 -24.11 35.37 19.47
CA LEU A 153 -24.64 35.46 18.11
C LEU A 153 -24.93 34.06 17.52
N ASN A 154 -24.05 33.09 17.70
CA ASN A 154 -24.28 31.72 17.24
C ASN A 154 -25.46 31.07 17.97
N TRP A 155 -25.55 31.21 19.30
CA TRP A 155 -26.69 30.68 20.06
C TRP A 155 -28.04 31.24 19.57
N VAL A 156 -28.11 32.55 19.29
CA VAL A 156 -29.35 33.20 18.85
C VAL A 156 -29.67 32.95 17.39
N ALA A 157 -28.67 32.94 16.51
CA ALA A 157 -28.91 33.06 15.07
C ALA A 157 -28.69 31.77 14.29
N THR A 158 -27.83 30.85 14.73
CA THR A 158 -27.43 29.68 13.91
C THR A 158 -28.58 28.69 13.73
N THR A 159 -28.75 28.19 12.51
CA THR A 159 -29.72 27.15 12.15
C THR A 159 -29.01 25.82 11.85
N ARG A 160 -29.80 24.75 11.76
CA ARG A 160 -29.27 23.40 11.45
C ARG A 160 -28.59 23.35 10.08
N VAL A 161 -29.19 23.97 9.05
CA VAL A 161 -28.58 24.08 7.71
C VAL A 161 -27.29 24.90 7.71
N ASP A 162 -27.19 25.95 8.54
CA ASP A 162 -25.96 26.73 8.67
C ASP A 162 -24.82 25.87 9.24
N ILE A 163 -25.10 25.04 10.25
CA ILE A 163 -24.11 24.09 10.79
C ILE A 163 -23.68 23.08 9.71
N ALA A 164 -24.63 22.47 9.01
CA ALA A 164 -24.33 21.46 8.01
C ALA A 164 -23.44 22.01 6.87
N ARG A 165 -23.74 23.21 6.37
CA ARG A 165 -22.92 23.91 5.37
C ARG A 165 -21.57 24.30 5.94
N TRP A 166 -21.52 24.82 7.17
CA TRP A 166 -20.25 25.14 7.82
C TRP A 166 -19.32 23.92 7.88
N VAL A 167 -19.85 22.75 8.25
CA VAL A 167 -19.08 21.50 8.29
C VAL A 167 -18.64 21.03 6.90
N LEU A 168 -19.53 21.02 5.92
CA LEU A 168 -19.24 20.45 4.59
C LEU A 168 -18.38 21.36 3.71
N THR A 169 -18.71 22.65 3.65
CA THR A 169 -18.13 23.62 2.69
C THR A 169 -17.36 24.75 3.37
N GLY A 170 -17.48 24.93 4.68
CA GLY A 170 -17.02 26.13 5.39
C GLY A 170 -18.11 27.20 5.55
N GLY A 171 -19.30 26.98 4.96
CA GLY A 171 -20.49 27.81 5.12
C GLY A 171 -20.97 28.43 3.81
N ARG A 172 -22.21 28.95 3.85
CA ARG A 172 -22.80 29.65 2.69
C ARG A 172 -22.11 30.99 2.49
N SER A 173 -21.28 31.08 1.47
CA SER A 173 -20.48 32.27 1.18
C SER A 173 -21.00 33.08 -0.01
N SER A 174 -21.00 34.41 0.11
CA SER A 174 -21.16 35.35 -1.01
C SER A 174 -19.92 36.24 -1.13
N SER A 175 -19.61 36.74 -2.33
CA SER A 175 -18.47 37.64 -2.53
C SER A 175 -18.91 38.96 -3.19
N SER A 176 -18.44 40.08 -2.64
CA SER A 176 -18.72 41.41 -3.17
C SER A 176 -17.58 42.36 -2.83
N GLN A 177 -17.13 43.16 -3.79
CA GLN A 177 -16.07 44.18 -3.63
C GLN A 177 -14.76 43.63 -3.02
N GLY A 178 -14.40 42.38 -3.33
CA GLY A 178 -13.16 41.76 -2.86
C GLY A 178 -13.23 41.18 -1.44
N ALA A 179 -14.38 41.21 -0.77
CA ALA A 179 -14.62 40.56 0.51
C ALA A 179 -15.56 39.35 0.35
N THR A 180 -15.30 38.29 1.12
CA THR A 180 -16.16 37.12 1.26
C THR A 180 -17.00 37.26 2.54
N PHE A 181 -18.26 36.86 2.46
CA PHE A 181 -19.23 36.95 3.54
C PHE A 181 -19.89 35.61 3.78
N LEU A 182 -20.12 35.26 5.05
CA LEU A 182 -21.00 34.15 5.43
C LEU A 182 -22.39 34.70 5.73
N GLU A 183 -23.41 34.10 5.11
CA GLU A 183 -24.80 34.56 5.17
C GLU A 183 -25.72 33.45 5.70
N SER A 184 -26.39 33.72 6.80
CA SER A 184 -27.25 32.76 7.49
C SER A 184 -28.60 32.56 6.80
N GLU A 185 -29.09 31.32 6.80
CA GLU A 185 -30.37 30.92 6.20
C GLU A 185 -31.27 30.14 7.18
N GLY A 186 -32.60 30.27 7.05
CA GLY A 186 -33.58 29.50 7.82
C GLY A 186 -34.77 30.32 8.38
N ALA A 187 -35.22 29.97 9.59
CA ALA A 187 -36.50 30.36 10.17
C ALA A 187 -36.57 31.80 10.75
N GLU A 188 -37.81 32.25 11.00
CA GLU A 188 -38.14 33.42 11.82
C GLU A 188 -38.64 33.01 13.22
N TYR A 189 -38.27 33.77 14.26
CA TYR A 189 -38.66 33.51 15.65
C TYR A 189 -38.33 34.67 16.58
N VAL A 190 -38.93 34.66 17.78
CA VAL A 190 -38.68 35.66 18.83
C VAL A 190 -38.31 34.98 20.16
N ILE A 191 -37.17 35.37 20.73
CA ILE A 191 -36.69 34.93 22.03
C ILE A 191 -36.84 36.07 23.03
N ASN A 192 -37.63 35.88 24.08
CA ASN A 192 -37.71 36.79 25.20
C ASN A 192 -36.88 36.23 26.37
N ASP A 193 -35.64 36.68 26.56
CA ASP A 193 -34.74 36.16 27.60
C ASP A 193 -34.81 37.00 28.88
N ASP A 194 -35.43 36.44 29.92
CA ASP A 194 -35.53 37.09 31.24
C ASP A 194 -34.22 36.99 32.05
N ASN A 195 -33.25 36.18 31.65
CA ASN A 195 -31.92 36.14 32.29
C ASN A 195 -31.04 37.28 31.77
N LEU A 196 -30.99 37.46 30.45
CA LEU A 196 -30.23 38.52 29.80
C LEU A 196 -30.98 39.86 29.75
N LYS A 197 -32.28 39.86 30.09
CA LYS A 197 -33.17 41.02 29.97
C LYS A 197 -33.27 41.58 28.54
N CYS A 198 -33.13 40.69 27.55
CA CYS A 198 -33.11 41.01 26.12
C CYS A 198 -34.21 40.27 25.37
N ARG A 199 -34.85 40.94 24.42
CA ARG A 199 -35.66 40.32 23.37
C ARG A 199 -34.84 40.28 22.08
N PHE A 200 -34.64 39.08 21.54
CA PHE A 200 -34.05 38.84 20.23
C PHE A 200 -35.16 38.49 19.24
N THR A 201 -35.30 39.25 18.17
CA THR A 201 -36.26 38.99 17.08
C THR A 201 -35.49 38.70 15.82
N ILE A 202 -35.64 37.47 15.33
CA ILE A 202 -35.18 37.05 14.01
C ILE A 202 -36.37 37.17 13.06
N SER A 203 -36.26 38.07 12.08
CA SER A 203 -37.22 38.20 10.99
C SER A 203 -36.61 37.77 9.67
N ALA A 204 -37.43 37.24 8.76
CA ALA A 204 -36.97 36.84 7.44
C ALA A 204 -38.06 37.05 6.38
N THR A 205 -37.71 37.67 5.25
CA THR A 205 -38.64 37.79 4.10
C THR A 205 -38.53 36.60 3.15
N THR A 206 -37.34 36.02 3.09
CA THR A 206 -36.97 34.78 2.40
C THR A 206 -36.03 34.05 3.34
N THR A 207 -35.85 32.74 3.16
CA THR A 207 -34.98 31.94 4.04
C THR A 207 -33.57 32.53 4.17
N SER A 208 -33.03 33.12 3.10
CA SER A 208 -31.67 33.68 3.03
C SER A 208 -31.54 35.14 3.47
N ASN A 209 -32.64 35.84 3.78
CA ASN A 209 -32.62 37.25 4.21
C ASN A 209 -33.03 37.37 5.69
N ARG A 210 -32.21 36.80 6.58
CA ARG A 210 -32.47 36.82 8.02
C ARG A 210 -31.89 38.08 8.67
N ARG A 211 -32.70 38.68 9.53
CA ARG A 211 -32.37 39.93 10.24
C ARG A 211 -32.58 39.79 11.74
N LEU A 212 -31.62 40.28 12.50
CA LEU A 212 -31.66 40.33 13.96
C LEU A 212 -32.04 41.72 14.45
N THR A 213 -33.00 41.77 15.38
CA THR A 213 -33.33 42.95 16.17
C THR A 213 -33.20 42.61 17.65
N ILE A 214 -32.50 43.44 18.41
CA ILE A 214 -32.32 43.26 19.86
C ILE A 214 -32.98 44.43 20.59
N SER A 215 -33.79 44.14 21.60
CA SER A 215 -34.50 45.14 22.40
C SER A 215 -34.55 44.75 23.88
N ASN A 216 -34.95 45.68 24.76
CA ASN A 216 -35.11 45.41 26.19
C ASN A 216 -36.32 44.51 26.46
N TYR A 217 -36.19 43.58 27.39
CA TYR A 217 -37.27 42.73 27.87
C TYR A 217 -37.19 42.55 29.39
N ASN A 218 -38.24 42.95 30.12
CA ASN A 218 -38.34 42.86 31.60
C ASN A 218 -37.11 43.40 32.37
N GLY A 219 -36.44 44.42 31.83
CA GLY A 219 -35.23 45.01 32.40
C GLY A 219 -34.39 45.73 31.36
N THR A 220 -33.13 46.02 31.69
CA THR A 220 -32.16 46.63 30.76
C THR A 220 -31.25 45.55 30.19
N CYS A 221 -31.29 45.37 28.87
CA CYS A 221 -30.40 44.48 28.15
C CYS A 221 -28.95 45.01 28.20
N PRO A 222 -27.91 44.16 28.38
CA PRO A 222 -26.50 44.55 28.43
C PRO A 222 -25.99 45.35 27.23
N PHE A 223 -26.70 45.24 26.09
CA PHE A 223 -26.40 45.94 24.85
C PHE A 223 -27.06 47.33 24.75
N GLY A 224 -27.69 47.84 25.83
CA GLY A 224 -28.40 49.12 25.99
C GLY A 224 -28.51 50.03 24.76
N ASN A 225 -29.73 50.21 24.22
CA ASN A 225 -30.06 51.08 23.08
C ASN A 225 -29.12 51.03 21.86
N ASN A 226 -28.22 50.04 21.73
CA ASN A 226 -27.44 49.86 20.50
C ASN A 226 -28.38 49.62 19.32
N ASN A 227 -28.04 50.22 18.17
CA ASN A 227 -28.81 50.15 16.93
C ASN A 227 -28.72 48.77 16.24
N ILE A 228 -28.84 47.65 16.96
CA ILE A 228 -29.09 46.32 16.34
C ILE A 228 -30.59 46.23 16.08
N GLN A 229 -31.02 46.90 15.02
CA GLN A 229 -32.38 46.85 14.49
C GLN A 229 -32.30 46.46 13.01
N ASN A 230 -33.06 45.44 12.61
CA ASN A 230 -33.04 44.92 11.24
C ASN A 230 -31.61 44.61 10.73
N ALA A 231 -30.75 44.09 11.60
CA ALA A 231 -29.35 43.80 11.27
C ALA A 231 -29.24 42.51 10.46
N ASN A 232 -28.68 42.55 9.25
CA ASN A 232 -28.49 41.34 8.45
C ASN A 232 -27.56 40.37 9.19
N ILE A 233 -27.97 39.11 9.28
CA ILE A 233 -27.16 38.04 9.88
C ILE A 233 -26.12 37.59 8.85
N LYS A 234 -25.14 38.47 8.68
CA LYS A 234 -24.09 38.41 7.68
C LYS A 234 -22.78 38.81 8.33
N VAL A 235 -21.74 38.00 8.19
CA VAL A 235 -20.42 38.26 8.77
C VAL A 235 -19.35 38.22 7.69
N SER A 236 -18.36 39.10 7.79
CA SER A 236 -17.15 39.03 6.97
C SER A 236 -16.01 38.52 7.84
N PRO A 237 -15.56 37.25 7.64
CA PRO A 237 -14.41 36.73 8.36
C PRO A 237 -13.16 37.57 8.07
N SER A 238 -12.33 37.80 9.08
CA SER A 238 -11.06 38.53 8.92
C SER A 238 -10.09 37.84 7.96
N ASP A 239 -10.19 36.51 7.86
CA ASP A 239 -9.42 35.65 6.95
C ASP A 239 -10.38 34.81 6.12
N SER A 240 -10.57 35.17 4.85
CA SER A 240 -11.42 34.43 3.92
C SER A 240 -10.89 33.04 3.58
N SER A 241 -9.59 32.77 3.82
CA SER A 241 -8.99 31.45 3.59
C SER A 241 -9.34 30.43 4.68
N ALA A 242 -9.92 30.89 5.79
CA ALA A 242 -10.42 30.03 6.88
C ALA A 242 -11.80 29.40 6.57
N ILE A 243 -12.47 29.80 5.48
CA ILE A 243 -13.74 29.21 5.04
C ILE A 243 -13.44 27.87 4.39
N LYS A 244 -13.33 26.82 5.22
CA LYS A 244 -13.02 25.44 4.79
C LYS A 244 -13.90 24.45 5.55
N GLY A 245 -14.40 23.46 4.82
CA GLY A 245 -15.13 22.31 5.35
C GLY A 245 -14.55 20.99 4.86
N ILE A 246 -15.24 19.89 5.11
CA ILE A 246 -14.79 18.52 4.77
C ILE A 246 -14.37 18.36 3.31
N ILE A 247 -15.03 19.03 2.36
CA ILE A 247 -14.65 18.97 0.94
C ILE A 247 -13.21 19.45 0.73
N HIS A 248 -12.75 20.43 1.51
CA HIS A 248 -11.38 20.95 1.44
C HIS A 248 -10.37 19.99 2.08
N ASP A 249 -10.80 19.14 3.01
CA ASP A 249 -9.97 18.13 3.66
C ASP A 249 -9.80 16.87 2.77
N VAL A 250 -10.75 16.63 1.85
CA VAL A 250 -10.83 15.41 1.02
C VAL A 250 -10.41 15.65 -0.44
N CYS A 251 -10.36 16.90 -0.90
CA CYS A 251 -10.00 17.28 -2.27
C CYS A 251 -8.82 18.24 -2.33
N ASP A 252 -8.03 18.15 -3.41
CA ASP A 252 -7.09 19.21 -3.80
C ASP A 252 -7.87 20.45 -4.28
N THR A 253 -7.98 21.44 -3.39
CA THR A 253 -8.73 22.68 -3.61
C THR A 253 -7.86 23.84 -4.11
N SER A 254 -6.63 23.58 -4.57
CA SER A 254 -5.80 24.63 -5.19
C SER A 254 -6.44 25.22 -6.45
N ASP A 255 -7.28 24.42 -7.12
CA ASP A 255 -8.12 24.82 -8.24
C ASP A 255 -9.55 24.28 -8.04
N LEU A 256 -10.47 25.15 -7.64
CA LEU A 256 -11.88 24.78 -7.43
C LEU A 256 -12.61 24.40 -8.73
N ASN A 257 -12.06 24.73 -9.91
CA ASN A 257 -12.63 24.32 -11.19
C ASN A 257 -12.14 22.93 -11.64
N GLY A 258 -11.24 22.29 -10.88
CA GLY A 258 -10.85 20.91 -11.13
C GLY A 258 -12.01 19.94 -10.90
N GLN A 259 -12.07 18.87 -11.70
CA GLN A 259 -13.14 17.88 -11.62
C GLN A 259 -13.00 16.99 -10.38
N ILE A 260 -14.12 16.62 -9.76
CA ILE A 260 -14.16 15.84 -8.51
C ILE A 260 -13.47 14.48 -8.69
N ASN A 261 -13.78 13.76 -9.76
CA ASN A 261 -13.19 12.47 -10.08
C ASN A 261 -11.66 12.51 -10.25
N GLU A 262 -11.07 13.68 -10.52
CA GLU A 262 -9.63 13.87 -10.65
C GLU A 262 -8.99 14.36 -9.34
N LYS A 263 -9.57 15.41 -8.75
CA LYS A 263 -9.00 16.17 -7.63
C LYS A 263 -9.31 15.64 -6.24
N CYS A 264 -10.34 14.81 -6.08
CA CYS A 264 -10.76 14.28 -4.79
C CYS A 264 -10.26 12.84 -4.56
N LYS A 265 -10.09 12.45 -3.29
CA LYS A 265 -9.69 11.07 -2.91
C LYS A 265 -10.75 10.01 -3.26
N LEU A 266 -11.99 10.42 -3.43
CA LEU A 266 -13.14 9.60 -3.84
C LEU A 266 -14.04 10.39 -4.80
N ILE A 267 -14.90 9.71 -5.55
CA ILE A 267 -15.86 10.35 -6.45
C ILE A 267 -17.08 10.75 -5.61
N MET A 268 -17.13 12.03 -5.21
CA MET A 268 -18.24 12.59 -4.43
C MET A 268 -19.35 13.11 -5.35
N GLU A 269 -20.55 12.60 -5.14
CA GLU A 269 -21.77 13.06 -5.79
C GLU A 269 -22.78 13.49 -4.73
N PHE A 270 -23.72 14.34 -5.10
CA PHE A 270 -24.59 15.00 -4.14
C PHE A 270 -26.05 14.95 -4.58
N MET A 271 -26.87 14.41 -3.70
CA MET A 271 -28.31 14.23 -3.84
C MET A 271 -29.03 14.85 -2.65
N VAL A 272 -30.16 15.47 -2.93
CA VAL A 272 -30.94 16.20 -1.93
C VAL A 272 -32.36 15.67 -1.88
N PHE A 273 -32.99 15.75 -0.71
CA PHE A 273 -34.39 15.39 -0.57
C PHE A 273 -35.16 16.37 0.33
N ALA A 274 -36.37 16.68 -0.11
CA ALA A 274 -37.34 17.60 0.46
C ALA A 274 -38.69 17.39 -0.26
N SER A 275 -39.79 17.09 0.44
CA SER A 275 -41.07 16.68 -0.19
C SER A 275 -41.79 17.75 -1.06
N ASP A 276 -41.10 18.77 -1.57
CA ASP A 276 -41.61 19.84 -2.44
C ASP A 276 -41.35 19.59 -3.94
N GLY A 277 -41.30 18.32 -4.33
CA GLY A 277 -40.89 17.90 -5.68
C GLY A 277 -39.39 17.60 -5.78
N ARG A 278 -38.72 17.34 -4.64
CA ARG A 278 -37.34 16.84 -4.56
C ARG A 278 -37.33 15.56 -3.73
N TYR A 279 -37.60 14.42 -4.34
CA TYR A 279 -37.70 13.15 -3.60
C TYR A 279 -36.40 12.32 -3.61
N GLY A 280 -35.28 12.94 -4.00
CA GLY A 280 -33.99 12.29 -4.25
C GLY A 280 -33.32 12.86 -5.49
N GLU A 281 -33.27 14.19 -5.60
CA GLU A 281 -32.78 14.88 -6.81
C GLU A 281 -31.25 14.99 -6.77
N ILE A 282 -30.56 14.50 -7.80
CA ILE A 282 -29.10 14.62 -7.90
C ILE A 282 -28.75 16.02 -8.41
N ARG A 283 -27.96 16.75 -7.62
CA ARG A 283 -27.46 18.09 -7.96
C ARG A 283 -26.07 18.07 -8.58
N VAL A 284 -25.27 17.07 -8.23
CA VAL A 284 -23.86 17.00 -8.60
C VAL A 284 -23.53 15.57 -9.00
N GLY A 285 -23.09 15.41 -10.25
CA GLY A 285 -22.60 14.16 -10.79
C GLY A 285 -21.07 14.07 -10.83
N LYS A 286 -20.57 12.88 -11.12
CA LYS A 286 -19.14 12.51 -11.14
C LYS A 286 -18.17 13.51 -11.81
N GLN A 287 -18.57 14.12 -12.93
CA GLN A 287 -17.72 14.99 -13.76
C GLN A 287 -17.77 16.47 -13.35
N ALA A 288 -18.56 16.80 -12.31
CA ALA A 288 -18.68 18.16 -11.83
C ALA A 288 -17.37 18.66 -11.22
N THR A 289 -17.21 19.98 -11.15
CA THR A 289 -16.06 20.60 -10.47
C THR A 289 -16.27 20.63 -8.97
N ILE A 290 -15.19 20.81 -8.19
CA ILE A 290 -15.30 21.04 -6.75
C ILE A 290 -16.20 22.26 -6.45
N SER A 291 -16.10 23.31 -7.26
CA SER A 291 -16.94 24.52 -7.18
C SER A 291 -18.42 24.19 -7.36
N ASN A 292 -18.78 23.34 -8.34
CA ASN A 292 -20.16 22.87 -8.52
C ASN A 292 -20.70 22.18 -7.26
N LEU A 293 -19.89 21.33 -6.61
CA LEU A 293 -20.29 20.64 -5.38
C LEU A 293 -20.52 21.61 -4.22
N ILE A 294 -19.57 22.52 -4.00
CA ILE A 294 -19.67 23.54 -2.94
C ILE A 294 -20.91 24.42 -3.16
N ASN A 295 -21.15 24.87 -4.39
CA ASN A 295 -22.28 25.72 -4.71
C ASN A 295 -23.61 24.98 -4.54
N ALA A 296 -23.71 23.73 -5.00
CA ALA A 296 -24.92 22.92 -4.83
C ALA A 296 -25.32 22.78 -3.35
N ILE A 297 -24.36 22.49 -2.46
CA ILE A 297 -24.62 22.39 -1.01
C ILE A 297 -25.02 23.74 -0.41
N ASN A 298 -24.35 24.82 -0.83
CA ASN A 298 -24.56 26.14 -0.27
C ASN A 298 -25.85 26.83 -0.76
N GLU A 299 -26.33 26.48 -1.95
CA GLU A 299 -27.50 27.10 -2.58
C GLU A 299 -28.81 26.34 -2.34
N GLU A 300 -28.76 25.06 -1.96
CA GLU A 300 -29.96 24.22 -1.82
C GLU A 300 -30.90 24.72 -0.70
N LEU A 301 -32.17 24.94 -1.02
CA LEU A 301 -33.15 25.50 -0.08
C LEU A 301 -33.77 24.40 0.82
N PRO A 302 -33.68 24.49 2.16
CA PRO A 302 -34.40 23.59 3.05
C PRO A 302 -35.92 23.86 3.07
N TYR A 303 -36.79 22.89 2.80
CA TYR A 303 -38.26 23.11 2.80
C TYR A 303 -39.09 21.80 2.92
N TRP A 304 -40.28 21.91 3.51
CA TRP A 304 -41.33 20.87 3.54
C TRP A 304 -40.99 19.60 4.34
N GLY A 305 -41.06 18.41 3.73
CA GLY A 305 -40.96 17.10 4.41
C GLY A 305 -39.64 16.35 4.17
N THR A 306 -39.54 15.17 4.78
CA THR A 306 -38.32 14.35 4.93
C THR A 306 -38.55 12.96 4.28
N PRO A 307 -38.54 12.86 2.93
CA PRO A 307 -38.83 11.61 2.22
C PRO A 307 -37.58 10.72 2.11
N THR A 308 -37.04 10.29 3.26
CA THR A 308 -35.75 9.58 3.35
C THR A 308 -35.75 8.25 2.57
N GLY A 309 -36.83 7.48 2.62
CA GLY A 309 -36.90 6.19 1.94
C GLY A 309 -37.08 6.32 0.43
N GLU A 310 -37.80 7.34 -0.04
CA GLU A 310 -37.89 7.69 -1.45
C GLU A 310 -36.53 8.11 -1.98
N ALA A 311 -35.77 8.93 -1.24
CA ALA A 311 -34.43 9.35 -1.62
C ALA A 311 -33.46 8.17 -1.77
N LEU A 312 -33.55 7.17 -0.88
CA LEU A 312 -32.76 5.94 -1.00
C LEU A 312 -33.20 5.05 -2.17
N ARG A 313 -34.45 5.13 -2.63
CA ARG A 313 -34.88 4.48 -3.89
C ARG A 313 -34.28 5.17 -5.10
N GLU A 314 -34.16 6.49 -5.08
CA GLU A 314 -33.49 7.24 -6.14
C GLU A 314 -31.97 6.98 -6.14
N ALA A 315 -31.36 6.78 -4.98
CA ALA A 315 -29.99 6.27 -4.88
C ALA A 315 -29.86 4.86 -5.49
N TYR A 316 -30.85 3.98 -5.28
CA TYR A 316 -30.90 2.69 -5.95
C TYR A 316 -30.97 2.84 -7.47
N ASP A 317 -31.84 3.69 -8.00
CA ASP A 317 -31.98 3.91 -9.44
C ASP A 317 -30.70 4.48 -10.06
N TYR A 318 -30.02 5.38 -9.34
CA TYR A 318 -28.70 5.88 -9.70
C TYR A 318 -27.67 4.75 -9.79
N TYR A 319 -27.51 3.90 -8.77
CA TYR A 319 -26.51 2.82 -8.83
C TYR A 319 -26.88 1.69 -9.80
N LYS A 320 -28.18 1.39 -9.95
CA LYS A 320 -28.72 0.47 -10.96
C LYS A 320 -28.52 1.02 -12.38
N GLN A 321 -28.43 2.35 -12.50
CA GLN A 321 -28.45 3.10 -13.77
C GLN A 321 -29.73 2.81 -14.56
N GLU A 322 -30.87 2.81 -13.87
CA GLU A 322 -32.20 2.55 -14.42
C GLU A 322 -33.25 3.34 -13.60
N ASN A 323 -34.13 4.08 -14.27
CA ASN A 323 -35.18 4.87 -13.63
C ASN A 323 -36.43 4.01 -13.37
N ARG A 324 -36.39 3.19 -12.31
CA ARG A 324 -37.42 2.18 -12.01
C ARG A 324 -38.51 2.73 -11.09
N TYR A 325 -38.15 3.63 -10.19
CA TYR A 325 -39.09 4.35 -9.35
C TYR A 325 -39.37 5.72 -9.97
N THR A 326 -40.53 6.30 -9.65
CA THR A 326 -41.02 7.52 -10.31
C THR A 326 -41.03 8.71 -9.36
N TYR A 327 -40.15 8.73 -8.35
CA TYR A 327 -40.07 9.86 -7.44
C TYR A 327 -39.22 10.98 -8.03
N GLU A 328 -38.08 10.65 -8.65
CA GLU A 328 -37.26 11.56 -9.45
C GLU A 328 -36.71 10.86 -10.70
N ALA A 329 -36.63 11.54 -11.85
CA ALA A 329 -36.15 10.89 -13.07
C ALA A 329 -34.62 10.78 -13.16
N ASN A 330 -33.90 11.73 -12.53
CA ASN A 330 -32.43 11.84 -12.50
C ASN A 330 -31.73 11.57 -13.86
N SER A 331 -32.40 11.89 -14.98
CA SER A 331 -32.03 11.42 -16.32
C SER A 331 -30.68 11.95 -16.82
N ALA A 332 -30.19 13.05 -16.25
CA ALA A 332 -28.86 13.57 -16.53
C ALA A 332 -27.72 12.74 -15.92
N TYR A 333 -28.03 11.88 -14.94
CA TYR A 333 -27.07 11.08 -14.18
C TYR A 333 -27.29 9.56 -14.34
N ILE A 334 -28.36 9.18 -15.06
CA ILE A 334 -28.65 7.80 -15.44
C ILE A 334 -28.30 7.61 -16.91
N GLY A 335 -27.18 6.92 -17.15
CA GLY A 335 -26.67 6.59 -18.47
C GLY A 335 -25.83 5.33 -18.41
N LYS A 336 -26.49 4.17 -18.35
CA LYS A 336 -25.84 2.85 -18.21
C LYS A 336 -24.69 2.68 -19.22
N GLY A 337 -23.48 2.44 -18.71
CA GLY A 337 -22.27 2.26 -19.51
C GLY A 337 -21.64 3.56 -20.04
N ASN A 338 -22.03 4.73 -19.55
CA ASN A 338 -21.43 6.02 -19.90
C ASN A 338 -20.46 6.49 -18.80
N ALA A 339 -19.20 6.69 -19.15
CA ALA A 339 -18.13 7.06 -18.22
C ALA A 339 -18.36 8.38 -17.46
N ASN A 340 -19.23 9.25 -17.97
CA ASN A 340 -19.53 10.55 -17.39
C ASN A 340 -20.62 10.50 -16.31
N THR A 341 -21.52 9.51 -16.38
CA THR A 341 -22.73 9.44 -15.55
C THR A 341 -22.83 8.14 -14.76
N ASP A 342 -22.34 7.02 -15.32
CA ASP A 342 -22.38 5.73 -14.67
C ASP A 342 -21.28 5.63 -13.59
N PRO A 343 -21.64 5.39 -12.31
CA PRO A 343 -20.67 5.32 -11.23
C PRO A 343 -19.65 4.21 -11.47
N TYR A 344 -19.97 3.14 -12.20
CA TYR A 344 -19.10 1.98 -12.39
C TYR A 344 -18.27 2.02 -13.69
N TYR A 345 -18.18 3.16 -14.37
CA TYR A 345 -17.40 3.30 -15.60
C TYR A 345 -16.47 4.51 -15.54
N ASP A 346 -15.33 4.46 -16.23
CA ASP A 346 -14.37 5.56 -16.43
C ASP A 346 -14.02 5.77 -17.90
N GLY A 347 -13.39 6.92 -18.22
CA GLY A 347 -12.94 7.25 -19.57
C GLY A 347 -13.30 8.66 -20.03
N SER A 348 -12.77 9.07 -21.19
CA SER A 348 -13.01 10.37 -21.82
C SER A 348 -13.14 10.23 -23.34
N GLY A 349 -13.90 11.13 -23.98
CA GLY A 349 -13.93 11.23 -25.46
C GLY A 349 -14.54 10.03 -26.19
N GLY A 350 -15.46 9.29 -25.55
CA GLY A 350 -16.12 8.12 -26.14
C GLY A 350 -15.45 6.77 -25.83
N ASN A 351 -14.26 6.76 -25.20
CA ASN A 351 -13.59 5.55 -24.75
C ASN A 351 -14.02 5.19 -23.33
N THR A 352 -15.20 4.57 -23.20
CA THR A 352 -15.76 4.16 -21.91
C THR A 352 -15.26 2.79 -21.49
N ARG A 353 -14.90 2.64 -20.21
CA ARG A 353 -14.34 1.42 -19.63
C ARG A 353 -15.05 1.03 -18.32
N PRO A 354 -15.55 -0.22 -18.18
CA PRO A 354 -16.16 -0.68 -16.92
C PRO A 354 -15.11 -0.84 -15.81
N ILE A 355 -15.53 -0.56 -14.58
CA ILE A 355 -14.75 -0.60 -13.34
C ILE A 355 -15.51 -1.46 -12.29
N PRO A 356 -15.62 -2.78 -12.51
CA PRO A 356 -16.48 -3.68 -11.73
C PRO A 356 -16.09 -3.87 -10.24
N CYS A 357 -14.91 -3.40 -9.83
CA CYS A 357 -14.46 -3.43 -8.44
C CYS A 357 -14.76 -2.14 -7.67
N ARG A 358 -15.21 -1.08 -8.36
CA ARG A 358 -15.48 0.19 -7.70
C ARG A 358 -16.58 -0.02 -6.68
N LYS A 359 -16.28 0.27 -5.43
CA LYS A 359 -17.26 0.18 -4.36
C LYS A 359 -18.15 1.41 -4.39
N GLY A 360 -19.46 1.20 -4.32
CA GLY A 360 -20.46 2.25 -4.17
C GLY A 360 -20.87 2.41 -2.71
N PHE A 361 -21.14 3.65 -2.30
CA PHE A 361 -21.49 4.00 -0.93
C PHE A 361 -22.52 5.12 -0.92
N VAL A 362 -23.49 5.04 -0.02
CA VAL A 362 -24.38 6.15 0.29
C VAL A 362 -23.99 6.72 1.64
N LEU A 363 -23.80 8.04 1.73
CA LEU A 363 -23.72 8.76 2.99
C LEU A 363 -25.04 9.50 3.22
N LEU A 364 -25.89 8.94 4.07
CA LEU A 364 -27.18 9.51 4.44
C LEU A 364 -27.02 10.45 5.63
N ILE A 365 -27.32 11.73 5.45
CA ILE A 365 -27.30 12.74 6.52
C ILE A 365 -28.73 13.24 6.74
N SER A 366 -29.32 12.96 7.90
CA SER A 366 -30.72 13.31 8.21
C SER A 366 -31.00 13.31 9.71
N ASP A 367 -32.07 14.00 10.12
CA ASP A 367 -32.66 13.88 11.46
C ASP A 367 -33.43 12.56 11.66
N GLY A 368 -33.59 11.76 10.60
CA GLY A 368 -34.18 10.43 10.64
C GLY A 368 -35.70 10.39 10.85
N ALA A 369 -36.34 11.54 11.09
CA ALA A 369 -37.78 11.65 11.35
C ALA A 369 -38.58 11.58 10.04
N TRP A 370 -38.39 10.49 9.29
CA TRP A 370 -38.97 10.32 7.96
C TRP A 370 -40.49 10.35 8.00
N ASN A 371 -41.07 11.03 7.01
CA ASN A 371 -42.52 11.28 6.88
C ASN A 371 -43.07 10.99 5.47
N GLY A 372 -42.29 10.27 4.65
CA GLY A 372 -42.72 9.67 3.38
C GLY A 372 -43.49 8.35 3.56
N ASP A 373 -43.84 7.72 2.44
CA ASP A 373 -44.55 6.43 2.39
C ASP A 373 -43.58 5.23 2.41
N VAL A 374 -42.28 5.48 2.21
CA VAL A 374 -41.25 4.44 2.14
C VAL A 374 -40.39 4.44 3.40
N ASP A 375 -40.38 3.32 4.12
CA ASP A 375 -39.43 3.09 5.22
C ASP A 375 -38.00 2.96 4.65
N PRO A 376 -37.02 3.79 5.08
CA PRO A 376 -35.65 3.82 4.56
C PRO A 376 -34.88 2.51 4.74
N VAL A 377 -35.30 1.64 5.66
CA VAL A 377 -34.69 0.32 5.85
C VAL A 377 -34.80 -0.57 4.62
N ARG A 378 -35.90 -0.48 3.87
CA ARG A 378 -36.16 -1.32 2.69
C ARG A 378 -35.19 -1.05 1.53
N PRO A 379 -35.04 0.20 1.04
CA PRO A 379 -34.06 0.49 -0.01
C PRO A 379 -32.62 0.32 0.50
N ALA A 380 -32.30 0.62 1.76
CA ALA A 380 -30.97 0.38 2.33
C ALA A 380 -30.57 -1.12 2.30
N HIS A 381 -31.48 -2.01 2.71
CA HIS A 381 -31.28 -3.47 2.59
C HIS A 381 -31.10 -3.92 1.15
N THR A 382 -31.92 -3.38 0.25
CA THR A 382 -31.87 -3.71 -1.18
C THR A 382 -30.52 -3.34 -1.78
N LEU A 383 -30.03 -2.13 -1.49
CA LEU A 383 -28.70 -1.64 -1.90
C LEU A 383 -27.57 -2.55 -1.37
N ALA A 384 -27.66 -3.00 -0.12
CA ALA A 384 -26.63 -3.82 0.51
C ALA A 384 -26.63 -5.30 0.08
N THR A 385 -27.76 -5.82 -0.39
CA THR A 385 -27.94 -7.27 -0.61
C THR A 385 -28.21 -7.68 -2.06
N GLN A 386 -28.72 -6.82 -2.93
CA GLN A 386 -29.00 -7.18 -4.33
C GLN A 386 -27.83 -6.86 -5.24
N ASP A 387 -27.68 -7.63 -6.32
CA ASP A 387 -26.78 -7.25 -7.41
C ASP A 387 -27.42 -6.12 -8.23
N LEU A 388 -26.88 -4.91 -8.10
CA LEU A 388 -27.37 -3.75 -8.83
C LEU A 388 -26.94 -3.79 -10.30
N ARG A 389 -25.90 -4.53 -10.70
CA ARG A 389 -25.41 -4.51 -12.09
C ARG A 389 -25.07 -5.91 -12.58
N ASP A 390 -26.11 -6.59 -13.06
CA ASP A 390 -26.01 -7.90 -13.70
C ASP A 390 -25.24 -7.87 -15.04
N ASP A 391 -25.06 -6.69 -15.62
CA ASP A 391 -24.24 -6.45 -16.81
C ASP A 391 -22.73 -6.38 -16.52
N LEU A 392 -22.32 -6.28 -15.26
CA LEU A 392 -20.91 -6.20 -14.87
C LEU A 392 -20.41 -7.52 -14.27
N PRO A 393 -19.14 -7.89 -14.49
CA PRO A 393 -18.56 -9.03 -13.81
C PRO A 393 -18.38 -8.67 -12.32
N ARG A 394 -19.03 -9.42 -11.41
CA ARG A 394 -19.11 -9.23 -9.94
C ARG A 394 -20.38 -8.49 -9.49
N LYS A 395 -20.87 -8.93 -8.34
CA LYS A 395 -22.03 -8.37 -7.65
C LYS A 395 -21.75 -6.94 -7.19
N GLN A 396 -22.55 -5.99 -7.66
CA GLN A 396 -22.47 -4.59 -7.24
C GLN A 396 -23.46 -4.34 -6.11
N VAL A 397 -22.93 -4.19 -4.90
CA VAL A 397 -23.70 -3.79 -3.71
C VAL A 397 -23.21 -2.43 -3.22
N VAL A 398 -24.09 -1.70 -2.56
CA VAL A 398 -23.85 -0.35 -2.05
C VAL A 398 -24.14 -0.34 -0.56
N TYR A 399 -23.19 0.16 0.22
CA TYR A 399 -23.35 0.26 1.67
C TYR A 399 -23.79 1.66 2.08
N THR A 400 -24.78 1.73 2.97
CA THR A 400 -25.34 2.99 3.48
C THR A 400 -24.72 3.33 4.83
N TYR A 401 -24.07 4.48 4.92
CA TYR A 401 -23.59 5.10 6.16
C TYR A 401 -24.63 6.11 6.61
N ALA A 402 -25.12 5.98 7.85
CA ALA A 402 -26.16 6.84 8.39
C ALA A 402 -25.56 7.80 9.43
N VAL A 403 -25.62 9.10 9.13
CA VAL A 403 -25.27 10.17 10.06
C VAL A 403 -26.56 10.77 10.57
N TYR A 404 -26.96 10.38 11.78
CA TYR A 404 -28.04 11.02 12.50
C TYR A 404 -27.57 12.39 13.00
N ALA A 405 -28.12 13.44 12.40
CA ALA A 405 -27.74 14.81 12.68
C ALA A 405 -28.99 15.63 12.96
N PHE A 406 -28.90 16.53 13.94
CA PHE A 406 -29.97 17.48 14.25
C PHE A 406 -31.30 16.82 14.61
N GLY A 407 -31.29 15.89 15.57
CA GLY A 407 -32.51 15.30 16.12
C GLY A 407 -33.58 16.34 16.45
N ASP A 408 -34.86 15.96 16.33
CA ASP A 408 -35.98 16.82 16.72
C ASP A 408 -35.84 17.27 18.19
N GLU A 409 -36.43 18.39 18.55
CA GLU A 409 -36.47 18.80 19.95
C GLU A 409 -37.56 18.09 20.75
N ASP A 410 -38.62 17.62 20.08
CA ASP A 410 -39.59 16.71 20.68
C ASP A 410 -38.90 15.38 21.00
N PRO A 411 -38.80 14.97 22.27
CA PRO A 411 -38.08 13.76 22.65
C PRO A 411 -38.63 12.49 22.00
N GLY A 412 -39.93 12.47 21.64
CA GLY A 412 -40.56 11.34 20.96
C GLY A 412 -40.12 11.24 19.51
N THR A 413 -40.24 12.34 18.76
CA THR A 413 -39.81 12.41 17.35
C THR A 413 -38.29 12.22 17.22
N ALA A 414 -37.50 12.79 18.13
CA ALA A 414 -36.05 12.61 18.18
C ALA A 414 -35.67 11.14 18.35
N LEU A 415 -36.33 10.46 19.29
CA LEU A 415 -36.14 9.03 19.53
C LEU A 415 -36.51 8.20 18.30
N GLN A 416 -37.67 8.47 17.70
CA GLN A 416 -38.13 7.81 16.48
C GLN A 416 -37.14 7.97 15.32
N GLY A 417 -36.65 9.20 15.09
CA GLY A 417 -35.70 9.47 14.03
C GLY A 417 -34.35 8.79 14.26
N ARG A 418 -33.86 8.81 15.50
CA ARG A 418 -32.64 8.11 15.90
C ARG A 418 -32.76 6.60 15.68
N GLN A 419 -33.88 6.00 16.08
CA GLN A 419 -34.17 4.57 15.90
C GLN A 419 -34.21 4.19 14.42
N ALA A 420 -34.85 5.01 13.58
CA ALA A 420 -34.91 4.78 12.15
C ALA A 420 -33.53 4.80 11.49
N MET A 421 -32.66 5.74 11.87
CA MET A 421 -31.29 5.85 11.33
C MET A 421 -30.39 4.68 11.76
N ILE A 422 -30.48 4.23 13.02
CA ILE A 422 -29.77 3.03 13.48
C ILE A 422 -30.24 1.81 12.69
N THR A 423 -31.55 1.62 12.56
CA THR A 423 -32.12 0.48 11.81
C THR A 423 -31.69 0.52 10.35
N THR A 424 -31.69 1.71 9.74
CA THR A 424 -31.26 1.92 8.35
C THR A 424 -29.78 1.56 8.16
N ALA A 425 -28.91 1.93 9.12
CA ALA A 425 -27.50 1.54 9.09
C ALA A 425 -27.30 0.02 9.21
N ILE A 426 -28.00 -0.64 10.15
CA ILE A 426 -27.94 -2.11 10.31
C ILE A 426 -28.24 -2.80 8.97
N PHE A 427 -29.39 -2.48 8.37
CA PHE A 427 -29.82 -3.11 7.11
C PHE A 427 -28.99 -2.64 5.91
N GLY A 428 -28.43 -1.44 5.97
CA GLY A 428 -27.60 -0.83 4.93
C GLY A 428 -26.15 -1.29 4.91
N GLY A 429 -25.69 -2.12 5.86
CA GLY A 429 -24.27 -2.45 5.95
C GLY A 429 -23.85 -3.73 6.69
N PHE A 430 -24.75 -4.68 6.94
CA PHE A 430 -24.41 -5.91 7.67
C PHE A 430 -23.62 -6.95 6.86
N LYS A 431 -22.87 -7.80 7.57
CA LYS A 431 -22.26 -9.02 7.05
C LYS A 431 -23.14 -10.20 7.43
N ASP A 432 -23.77 -10.85 6.46
CA ASP A 432 -24.58 -12.05 6.70
C ASP A 432 -23.69 -13.24 7.13
N LEU A 433 -23.71 -13.58 8.42
CA LEU A 433 -22.88 -14.63 9.00
C LEU A 433 -23.61 -15.98 9.07
N ASP A 434 -24.94 -15.97 9.10
CA ASP A 434 -25.77 -17.18 9.16
C ASP A 434 -26.39 -17.59 7.81
N GLY A 435 -26.21 -16.77 6.77
CA GLY A 435 -26.61 -17.04 5.39
C GLY A 435 -28.10 -16.85 5.14
N ASN A 436 -28.81 -16.14 6.02
CA ASN A 436 -30.25 -15.94 5.92
C ASN A 436 -30.66 -14.69 5.10
N ALA A 437 -29.68 -13.89 4.64
CA ALA A 437 -29.83 -12.61 3.94
C ALA A 437 -30.45 -11.45 4.74
N TRP A 438 -30.46 -11.54 6.07
CA TRP A 438 -31.01 -10.56 7.01
C TRP A 438 -30.04 -10.29 8.16
N PRO A 439 -29.97 -9.06 8.68
CA PRO A 439 -29.16 -8.78 9.85
C PRO A 439 -29.77 -9.42 11.10
N TYR A 440 -28.97 -10.11 11.91
CA TYR A 440 -29.42 -10.65 13.20
C TYR A 440 -29.91 -9.52 14.13
N PRO A 441 -31.01 -9.69 14.89
CA PRO A 441 -31.88 -10.86 15.02
C PRO A 441 -33.11 -10.83 14.09
N PHE A 442 -33.09 -10.02 13.03
CA PHE A 442 -34.22 -9.87 12.13
C PHE A 442 -34.32 -11.06 11.17
N ALA A 443 -35.55 -11.50 10.88
CA ALA A 443 -35.86 -12.50 9.86
C ALA A 443 -36.68 -11.90 8.69
N GLY A 444 -36.72 -10.57 8.64
CA GLY A 444 -37.53 -9.76 7.73
C GLY A 444 -37.54 -8.30 8.19
N TYR A 445 -38.19 -7.43 7.41
CA TYR A 445 -38.29 -6.01 7.76
C TYR A 445 -39.09 -5.79 9.05
N PRO A 446 -38.66 -4.86 9.93
CA PRO A 446 -39.52 -4.40 11.01
C PRO A 446 -40.78 -3.72 10.42
N PRO A 447 -41.91 -3.71 11.15
CA PRO A 447 -43.13 -3.04 10.69
C PRO A 447 -42.94 -1.53 10.43
N ASP A 448 -42.13 -0.88 11.28
CA ASP A 448 -41.76 0.54 11.17
C ASP A 448 -40.43 0.76 11.90
N SER A 449 -39.43 1.26 11.18
CA SER A 449 -38.08 1.53 11.70
C SER A 449 -38.03 2.56 12.82
N ARG A 450 -39.05 3.44 12.92
CA ARG A 450 -39.18 4.44 14.01
C ARG A 450 -39.56 3.82 15.34
N ASN A 451 -39.97 2.55 15.36
CA ASN A 451 -40.47 1.88 16.58
C ASN A 451 -39.54 0.78 17.09
N VAL A 452 -38.31 0.67 16.57
CA VAL A 452 -37.33 -0.36 16.98
C VAL A 452 -36.53 0.10 18.20
N GLY A 453 -36.65 -0.61 19.32
CA GLY A 453 -35.96 -0.27 20.58
C GLY A 453 -34.47 -0.64 20.59
N TYR A 454 -33.61 0.28 21.01
CA TYR A 454 -32.15 0.08 21.14
C TYR A 454 -31.64 0.32 22.58
N PRO A 455 -30.60 -0.41 23.04
CA PRO A 455 -29.94 -1.51 22.34
C PRO A 455 -30.90 -2.70 22.17
N LEU A 456 -30.76 -3.45 21.08
CA LEU A 456 -31.60 -4.60 20.81
C LEU A 456 -31.43 -5.64 21.94
N SER A 457 -32.52 -6.23 22.41
CA SER A 457 -32.47 -7.11 23.59
C SER A 457 -31.52 -8.30 23.43
N GLN A 458 -31.37 -8.83 22.20
CA GLN A 458 -30.49 -9.94 21.84
C GLN A 458 -29.05 -9.51 21.58
N CYS A 459 -28.82 -8.21 21.40
CA CYS A 459 -27.53 -7.60 21.08
C CYS A 459 -27.17 -6.49 22.08
N ASN A 460 -27.57 -6.67 23.35
CA ASN A 460 -27.27 -5.69 24.38
C ASN A 460 -25.82 -5.90 24.86
N PRO A 461 -24.91 -4.92 24.65
CA PRO A 461 -23.51 -5.07 25.01
C PRO A 461 -23.30 -5.34 26.50
N ASN A 462 -24.15 -4.76 27.36
CA ASN A 462 -24.09 -4.84 28.82
C ASN A 462 -24.88 -6.03 29.42
N GLY A 463 -25.40 -6.93 28.58
CA GLY A 463 -26.24 -8.05 29.03
C GLY A 463 -26.19 -9.23 28.08
N THR A 464 -27.32 -9.51 27.43
CA THR A 464 -27.52 -10.60 26.47
C THR A 464 -27.01 -10.19 25.09
N TRP A 465 -25.76 -10.56 24.79
CA TRP A 465 -25.15 -10.32 23.48
C TRP A 465 -24.87 -11.66 22.77
N ASN A 466 -25.54 -11.88 21.64
CA ASN A 466 -25.32 -13.05 20.80
C ASN A 466 -24.12 -12.84 19.87
N PRO A 467 -23.27 -13.85 19.61
CA PRO A 467 -22.21 -13.76 18.61
C PRO A 467 -22.65 -13.32 17.21
N LEU A 468 -23.89 -13.62 16.79
CA LEU A 468 -24.46 -13.15 15.52
C LEU A 468 -24.74 -11.63 15.50
N CYS A 469 -24.70 -10.94 16.64
CA CYS A 469 -24.73 -9.48 16.65
C CYS A 469 -23.49 -8.86 15.98
N ALA A 470 -22.41 -9.64 15.83
CA ALA A 470 -21.20 -9.26 15.10
C ALA A 470 -21.44 -8.95 13.62
N GLU A 471 -22.59 -9.32 13.05
CA GLU A 471 -22.97 -8.98 11.68
C GLU A 471 -22.99 -7.48 11.42
N TRP A 472 -23.27 -6.65 12.43
CA TRP A 472 -23.35 -5.20 12.29
C TRP A 472 -22.71 -4.43 13.46
N ASP A 473 -22.77 -4.93 14.70
CA ASP A 473 -22.28 -4.25 15.92
C ASP A 473 -20.75 -4.20 15.98
N THR A 474 -20.09 -5.36 15.79
CA THR A 474 -18.62 -5.48 15.80
C THR A 474 -18.05 -5.77 14.41
N ALA A 475 -18.84 -5.56 13.35
CA ALA A 475 -18.38 -5.80 12.00
C ALA A 475 -17.23 -4.84 11.65
N PHE A 476 -16.22 -5.35 10.93
CA PHE A 476 -15.07 -4.55 10.50
C PHE A 476 -14.25 -3.91 11.64
N GLY A 477 -14.32 -4.48 12.84
CA GLY A 477 -13.54 -4.07 14.01
C GLY A 477 -14.13 -2.91 14.80
N SER A 478 -15.42 -2.59 14.61
CA SER A 478 -16.11 -1.60 15.45
C SER A 478 -16.22 -2.05 16.91
N PRO A 479 -16.29 -1.10 17.86
CA PRO A 479 -16.48 -1.40 19.26
C PRO A 479 -17.83 -2.09 19.49
N ARG A 480 -17.89 -2.98 20.49
CA ARG A 480 -19.12 -3.62 20.94
C ARG A 480 -19.92 -2.65 21.80
N ASP A 481 -20.72 -1.80 21.19
CA ASP A 481 -21.51 -0.76 21.86
C ASP A 481 -23.02 -0.87 21.58
N GLY A 482 -23.44 -1.87 20.82
CA GLY A 482 -24.85 -2.12 20.47
C GLY A 482 -25.35 -1.21 19.36
N LEU A 483 -24.45 -0.54 18.63
CA LEU A 483 -24.73 0.29 17.45
C LEU A 483 -23.94 -0.25 16.25
N PRO A 484 -24.44 -0.10 15.02
CA PRO A 484 -23.75 -0.62 13.84
C PRO A 484 -22.55 0.27 13.46
N TYR A 485 -21.48 -0.34 12.93
CA TYR A 485 -20.23 0.38 12.57
C TYR A 485 -20.41 1.56 11.60
N ASN A 486 -21.47 1.52 10.79
CA ASN A 486 -21.82 2.52 9.77
C ASN A 486 -22.87 3.53 10.26
N PHE A 487 -23.15 3.59 11.56
CA PHE A 487 -23.98 4.62 12.19
C PHE A 487 -23.12 5.63 12.95
N PHE A 488 -23.39 6.90 12.71
CA PHE A 488 -22.75 8.01 13.40
C PHE A 488 -23.83 8.98 13.88
N GLU A 489 -23.56 9.64 15.00
CA GLU A 489 -24.51 10.56 15.63
C GLU A 489 -23.81 11.87 15.97
N ALA A 490 -24.49 12.99 15.70
CA ALA A 490 -23.97 14.32 15.94
C ALA A 490 -25.06 15.30 16.36
N ASN A 491 -24.83 16.00 17.47
CA ASN A 491 -25.75 17.01 18.01
C ASN A 491 -25.16 18.44 17.94
N ASP A 492 -23.92 18.58 17.48
CA ASP A 492 -23.27 19.88 17.25
C ASP A 492 -22.28 19.82 16.07
N ALA A 493 -21.71 20.97 15.72
CA ALA A 493 -20.87 21.10 14.53
C ALA A 493 -19.56 20.28 14.59
N PRO A 494 -18.79 20.28 15.70
CA PRO A 494 -17.61 19.41 15.82
C PRO A 494 -17.94 17.92 15.70
N GLN A 495 -18.99 17.45 16.39
CA GLN A 495 -19.41 16.06 16.30
C GLN A 495 -19.83 15.68 14.88
N LEU A 496 -20.53 16.57 14.17
CA LEU A 496 -20.94 16.33 12.78
C LEU A 496 -19.72 16.25 11.85
N LYS A 497 -18.71 17.11 12.05
CA LYS A 497 -17.47 17.06 11.29
C LYS A 497 -16.76 15.72 11.50
N THR A 498 -16.57 15.31 12.74
CA THR A 498 -15.92 14.02 13.08
C THR A 498 -16.72 12.83 12.57
N ALA A 499 -18.05 12.84 12.67
CA ALA A 499 -18.92 11.78 12.18
C ALA A 499 -18.78 11.56 10.66
N ILE A 500 -18.89 12.63 9.87
CA ILE A 500 -18.79 12.55 8.40
C ILE A 500 -17.36 12.15 7.96
N LEU A 501 -16.33 12.72 8.59
CA LEU A 501 -14.94 12.35 8.29
C LEU A 501 -14.69 10.87 8.62
N SER A 502 -15.15 10.39 9.77
CA SER A 502 -15.02 8.98 10.16
C SER A 502 -15.69 8.05 9.15
N ALA A 503 -16.89 8.40 8.67
CA ALA A 503 -17.57 7.65 7.61
C ALA A 503 -16.76 7.64 6.30
N ILE A 504 -16.29 8.80 5.83
CA ILE A 504 -15.48 8.93 4.61
C ILE A 504 -14.15 8.14 4.73
N TYR A 505 -13.53 8.15 5.90
CA TYR A 505 -12.28 7.46 6.14
C TYR A 505 -12.45 5.94 6.22
N ASP A 506 -13.54 5.43 6.80
CA ASP A 506 -13.83 4.00 6.70
C ASP A 506 -14.12 3.56 5.26
N ILE A 507 -14.78 4.41 4.47
CA ILE A 507 -14.98 4.20 3.02
C ILE A 507 -13.64 4.08 2.29
N LEU A 508 -12.67 4.98 2.55
CA LEU A 508 -11.35 4.95 1.92
C LEU A 508 -10.50 3.75 2.37
N ARG A 509 -10.57 3.36 3.65
CA ARG A 509 -9.88 2.17 4.20
C ARG A 509 -10.24 0.90 3.42
N ARG A 510 -11.46 0.81 2.91
CA ARG A 510 -11.95 -0.35 2.16
C ARG A 510 -11.38 -0.43 0.72
N ALA A 511 -10.52 0.49 0.27
CA ALA A 511 -10.16 0.66 -1.14
C ALA A 511 -8.75 0.18 -1.61
N SER A 512 -7.77 -0.19 -0.75
CA SER A 512 -6.48 -0.75 -1.27
C SER A 512 -5.53 -1.37 -0.24
N ALA A 513 -4.95 -2.54 -0.56
CA ALA A 513 -3.82 -3.18 0.13
C ALA A 513 -2.88 -3.85 -0.90
N GLY A 514 -1.56 -3.94 -0.62
CA GLY A 514 -0.56 -4.64 -1.45
C GLY A 514 0.37 -5.52 -0.58
N ALA A 515 1.23 -6.35 -1.19
CA ALA A 515 2.14 -7.20 -0.44
C ALA A 515 3.34 -7.70 -1.27
N THR A 516 4.18 -8.56 -0.66
CA THR A 516 5.42 -9.07 -1.27
C THR A 516 5.65 -10.58 -1.08
N VAL A 517 6.88 -11.05 -0.81
CA VAL A 517 7.26 -12.48 -0.90
C VAL A 517 7.48 -13.11 0.48
N ALA A 518 6.70 -14.13 0.85
CA ALA A 518 6.88 -14.88 2.09
C ALA A 518 8.19 -15.67 2.08
N THR A 519 8.91 -15.66 3.20
CA THR A 519 10.17 -16.39 3.37
C THR A 519 10.11 -17.32 4.58
N LEU A 520 10.51 -18.58 4.44
CA LEU A 520 10.65 -19.50 5.58
C LEU A 520 11.94 -19.19 6.35
N SER A 521 11.89 -19.08 7.67
CA SER A 521 13.06 -18.67 8.49
C SER A 521 13.73 -19.79 9.27
N GLN A 522 12.98 -20.62 9.99
CA GLN A 522 13.53 -21.70 10.82
C GLN A 522 12.91 -23.04 10.43
N ARG A 523 13.69 -24.12 10.43
CA ARG A 523 13.25 -25.48 10.09
C ARG A 523 13.74 -26.52 11.11
N VAL A 524 12.82 -27.24 11.71
CA VAL A 524 13.04 -28.45 12.52
C VAL A 524 12.12 -29.57 12.01
N SER A 525 12.40 -30.83 12.34
CA SER A 525 11.66 -31.98 11.78
C SER A 525 10.15 -31.97 12.10
N THR A 526 9.72 -31.17 13.09
CA THR A 526 8.35 -31.08 13.58
C THR A 526 7.64 -29.76 13.25
N GLY A 527 8.28 -28.84 12.50
CA GLY A 527 7.67 -27.57 12.06
C GLY A 527 8.69 -26.49 11.65
N ALA A 528 8.16 -25.33 11.24
CA ALA A 528 8.94 -24.19 10.74
C ALA A 528 8.27 -22.85 11.09
N LEU A 529 8.98 -21.77 10.81
CA LEU A 529 8.46 -20.41 10.84
C LEU A 529 8.35 -19.87 9.42
N VAL A 530 7.21 -19.26 9.07
CA VAL A 530 7.05 -18.48 7.84
C VAL A 530 7.01 -17.00 8.18
N LEU A 531 7.79 -16.20 7.47
CA LEU A 531 7.83 -14.75 7.54
C LEU A 531 7.03 -14.20 6.36
N GLN A 532 6.09 -13.32 6.66
CA GLN A 532 5.20 -12.70 5.70
C GLN A 532 5.45 -11.19 5.69
N PRO A 533 6.16 -10.67 4.67
CA PRO A 533 6.21 -9.23 4.43
C PRO A 533 4.98 -8.77 3.62
N TYR A 534 4.45 -7.59 3.95
CA TYR A 534 3.38 -6.93 3.20
C TYR A 534 3.38 -5.42 3.47
N PHE A 535 2.59 -4.63 2.72
CA PHE A 535 2.63 -3.17 2.84
C PHE A 535 1.31 -2.51 2.41
N TYR A 536 1.08 -1.27 2.85
CA TYR A 536 -0.02 -0.46 2.35
C TYR A 536 0.52 0.78 1.64
N PRO A 537 0.18 1.01 0.36
CA PRO A 537 0.45 2.28 -0.30
C PRO A 537 -0.24 3.44 0.42
N ARG A 538 -1.46 3.19 0.92
CA ARG A 538 -2.27 4.10 1.75
C ARG A 538 -3.04 3.27 2.77
N TYR A 539 -3.01 3.72 4.01
CA TYR A 539 -3.71 3.13 5.14
C TYR A 539 -4.35 4.25 5.96
N GLN A 540 -5.66 4.15 6.19
CA GLN A 540 -6.39 5.12 6.99
C GLN A 540 -6.30 4.75 8.48
N ALA A 541 -5.70 5.60 9.31
CA ALA A 541 -5.58 5.45 10.75
C ALA A 541 -6.33 6.62 11.44
N GLY A 542 -7.62 6.44 11.70
CA GLY A 542 -8.49 7.51 12.18
C GLY A 542 -8.66 8.60 11.12
N GLU A 543 -8.36 9.85 11.47
CA GLU A 543 -8.41 10.99 10.54
C GLU A 543 -7.17 11.15 9.64
N LEU A 544 -6.11 10.38 9.91
CA LEU A 544 -4.84 10.48 9.20
C LEU A 544 -4.67 9.33 8.20
N GLU A 545 -4.10 9.65 7.04
CA GLU A 545 -3.70 8.66 6.04
C GLU A 545 -2.19 8.41 6.16
N LEU A 546 -1.82 7.19 6.53
CA LEU A 546 -0.44 6.71 6.50
C LEU A 546 -0.16 6.16 5.10
N SER A 547 0.86 6.66 4.43
CA SER A 547 1.27 6.14 3.12
C SER A 547 2.49 5.24 3.23
N TRP A 548 2.61 4.26 2.33
CA TRP A 548 3.79 3.37 2.16
C TRP A 548 4.35 2.81 3.48
N ILE A 549 3.49 2.15 4.25
CA ILE A 549 3.84 1.49 5.51
C ILE A 549 4.07 -0.01 5.28
N GLY A 550 5.17 -0.56 5.80
CA GLY A 550 5.51 -1.99 5.66
C GLY A 550 5.36 -2.78 6.94
N PHE A 551 5.13 -4.08 6.79
CA PHE A 551 4.90 -5.05 7.86
C PHE A 551 5.75 -6.30 7.63
N LEU A 552 6.13 -6.96 8.74
CA LEU A 552 6.85 -8.22 8.72
C LEU A 552 6.34 -9.10 9.86
N LYS A 553 5.47 -10.05 9.48
CA LYS A 553 4.78 -10.96 10.39
C LYS A 553 5.45 -12.33 10.41
N ALA A 554 5.44 -13.01 11.56
CA ALA A 554 5.82 -14.43 11.66
C ALA A 554 4.62 -15.31 12.04
N LEU A 555 4.46 -16.43 11.34
CA LEU A 555 3.44 -17.46 11.57
C LEU A 555 4.09 -18.84 11.71
N TRP A 556 3.37 -19.77 12.34
CA TRP A 556 3.78 -21.16 12.44
C TRP A 556 3.60 -21.91 11.13
N VAL A 557 4.41 -22.94 10.91
CA VAL A 557 4.15 -24.01 9.95
C VAL A 557 4.32 -25.35 10.66
N ASP A 558 3.26 -26.16 10.70
CA ASP A 558 3.32 -27.47 11.36
C ASP A 558 4.02 -28.54 10.51
N ALA A 559 4.22 -29.74 11.09
CA ALA A 559 4.88 -30.87 10.43
C ALA A 559 4.17 -31.36 9.13
N LYS A 560 2.88 -31.03 8.96
CA LYS A 560 2.11 -31.34 7.75
C LYS A 560 2.23 -30.24 6.68
N GLY A 561 2.94 -29.15 6.98
CA GLY A 561 3.09 -28.00 6.10
C GLY A 561 1.89 -27.05 6.12
N ARG A 562 1.12 -27.02 7.22
CA ARG A 562 -0.03 -26.12 7.37
C ARG A 562 0.41 -24.85 8.11
N ILE A 563 0.02 -23.69 7.57
CA ILE A 563 0.29 -22.39 8.20
C ILE A 563 -0.66 -22.22 9.38
N ARG A 564 -0.14 -21.87 10.56
CA ARG A 564 -0.94 -21.67 11.77
C ARG A 564 -0.68 -20.31 12.39
N GLU A 565 -1.72 -19.71 12.92
CA GLU A 565 -1.59 -18.53 13.78
C GLU A 565 -1.26 -18.95 15.21
N ASP A 566 -0.87 -17.99 16.05
CA ASP A 566 -0.57 -18.19 17.48
C ASP A 566 -1.81 -17.81 18.30
N THR A 567 -2.89 -18.59 18.18
CA THR A 567 -4.23 -18.24 18.68
C THR A 567 -4.24 -17.94 20.18
N VAL A 568 -3.42 -18.67 20.95
CA VAL A 568 -3.28 -18.49 22.41
C VAL A 568 -2.27 -17.39 22.77
N ALA A 569 -1.52 -16.88 21.79
CA ALA A 569 -0.50 -15.85 21.93
C ALA A 569 0.63 -16.18 22.94
N ASP A 570 0.92 -17.47 23.17
CA ASP A 570 1.90 -17.93 24.15
C ASP A 570 3.26 -18.31 23.52
N LYS A 571 3.38 -18.19 22.19
CA LYS A 571 4.58 -18.53 21.41
C LYS A 571 4.91 -20.03 21.50
N VAL A 572 3.91 -20.87 21.75
CA VAL A 572 3.98 -22.34 21.72
C VAL A 572 3.04 -22.82 20.62
N LEU A 573 3.54 -23.67 19.72
CA LEU A 573 2.70 -24.26 18.68
C LEU A 573 1.77 -25.32 19.30
N LYS A 574 0.49 -25.01 19.47
CA LYS A 574 -0.53 -25.89 20.03
C LYS A 574 -1.44 -26.45 18.94
N LEU A 575 -1.20 -27.68 18.48
CA LEU A 575 -1.84 -28.23 17.27
C LEU A 575 -3.38 -28.29 17.30
N PHE A 576 -4.00 -28.26 18.48
CA PHE A 576 -5.46 -28.30 18.65
C PHE A 576 -6.10 -26.94 18.97
N GLU A 577 -5.31 -25.91 19.30
CA GLU A 577 -5.79 -24.58 19.67
C GLU A 577 -5.39 -23.53 18.62
N ASP A 578 -4.17 -23.61 18.10
CA ASP A 578 -3.65 -22.73 17.06
C ASP A 578 -4.28 -23.04 15.72
N LEU A 579 -5.08 -22.11 15.19
CA LEU A 579 -5.90 -22.34 14.01
C LEU A 579 -5.08 -22.43 12.72
N TRP A 580 -5.49 -23.33 11.82
CA TRP A 580 -4.91 -23.46 10.49
C TRP A 580 -5.46 -22.37 9.55
N ALA A 581 -4.58 -21.49 9.08
CA ALA A 581 -4.90 -20.44 8.12
C ALA A 581 -4.69 -20.89 6.66
N GLN A 582 -5.67 -20.62 5.80
CA GLN A 582 -5.57 -20.73 4.33
C GLN A 582 -5.85 -19.37 3.68
N PHE A 583 -4.93 -18.90 2.85
CA PHE A 583 -5.08 -17.66 2.10
C PHE A 583 -5.79 -17.94 0.77
N VAL A 584 -6.81 -17.15 0.48
CA VAL A 584 -7.57 -17.24 -0.77
C VAL A 584 -7.52 -15.88 -1.45
N SER A 585 -6.92 -15.83 -2.63
CA SER A 585 -6.91 -14.63 -3.45
C SER A 585 -8.11 -14.63 -4.38
N THR A 586 -8.93 -13.58 -4.32
CA THR A 586 -10.01 -13.35 -5.29
C THR A 586 -9.66 -12.19 -6.20
N SER A 587 -10.45 -12.01 -7.24
CA SER A 587 -10.24 -10.96 -8.23
C SER A 587 -10.36 -9.54 -7.64
N SER A 588 -10.96 -9.38 -6.45
CA SER A 588 -11.23 -8.09 -5.80
C SER A 588 -10.64 -7.93 -4.40
N ARG A 589 -10.33 -9.03 -3.69
CA ARG A 589 -9.77 -9.00 -2.33
C ARG A 589 -8.99 -10.28 -2.01
N ASN A 590 -8.10 -10.23 -1.03
CA ASN A 590 -7.57 -11.45 -0.42
C ASN A 590 -8.37 -11.74 0.85
N LYS A 591 -8.78 -12.99 1.00
CA LYS A 591 -9.43 -13.53 2.18
C LYS A 591 -8.46 -14.46 2.91
N VAL A 592 -8.65 -14.62 4.21
CA VAL A 592 -7.98 -15.67 4.97
C VAL A 592 -9.03 -16.47 5.70
N TYR A 593 -9.03 -17.78 5.54
CA TYR A 593 -9.90 -18.68 6.32
C TYR A 593 -9.08 -19.32 7.43
N THR A 594 -9.58 -19.24 8.66
CA THR A 594 -9.02 -19.97 9.80
C THR A 594 -9.92 -21.17 10.11
N ILE A 595 -9.37 -22.37 9.97
CA ILE A 595 -10.13 -23.62 10.14
C ILE A 595 -10.25 -23.94 11.62
N THR A 596 -11.48 -23.93 12.12
CA THR A 596 -11.84 -24.22 13.51
C THR A 596 -12.15 -25.69 13.75
N ASN A 597 -12.56 -26.42 12.71
CA ASN A 597 -12.72 -27.87 12.76
C ASN A 597 -12.22 -28.51 11.45
N GLU A 598 -11.16 -29.31 11.55
CA GLU A 598 -10.52 -29.96 10.39
C GLU A 598 -11.34 -31.12 9.81
N THR A 599 -12.28 -31.71 10.56
CA THR A 599 -13.09 -32.85 10.08
C THR A 599 -14.29 -32.39 9.26
N THR A 600 -14.96 -31.33 9.72
CA THR A 600 -16.10 -30.74 9.02
C THR A 600 -15.71 -29.59 8.08
N CYS A 601 -14.44 -29.19 8.10
CA CYS A 601 -13.91 -28.00 7.40
C CYS A 601 -14.64 -26.70 7.75
N THR A 602 -15.14 -26.61 8.98
CA THR A 602 -15.71 -25.37 9.51
C THR A 602 -14.61 -24.34 9.69
N SER A 603 -14.88 -23.10 9.29
CA SER A 603 -13.89 -22.02 9.26
C SER A 603 -14.49 -20.68 9.63
N VAL A 604 -13.62 -19.75 10.03
CA VAL A 604 -13.94 -18.33 10.20
C VAL A 604 -13.20 -17.55 9.12
N GLU A 605 -13.94 -16.74 8.36
CA GLU A 605 -13.37 -15.82 7.38
C GLU A 605 -12.84 -14.56 8.06
N LYS A 606 -11.56 -14.29 7.86
CA LYS A 606 -10.86 -13.06 8.21
C LYS A 606 -10.76 -12.16 6.99
N SER A 607 -11.05 -10.87 7.20
CA SER A 607 -11.18 -9.90 6.11
C SER A 607 -9.83 -9.48 5.53
N SER A 608 -8.76 -9.68 6.30
CA SER A 608 -7.40 -9.33 5.89
C SER A 608 -6.32 -10.14 6.65
N PRO A 609 -5.08 -10.22 6.13
CA PRO A 609 -3.99 -10.96 6.79
C PRO A 609 -3.61 -10.44 8.18
N GLU A 610 -3.92 -9.18 8.51
CA GLU A 610 -3.60 -8.53 9.79
C GLU A 610 -4.34 -9.20 10.96
N GLU A 611 -5.57 -9.67 10.71
CA GLU A 611 -6.42 -10.35 11.69
C GLU A 611 -5.86 -11.71 12.16
N LEU A 612 -4.85 -12.26 11.46
CA LEU A 612 -4.13 -13.44 11.94
C LEU A 612 -3.26 -13.09 13.14
N ILE A 613 -3.38 -13.85 14.23
CA ILE A 613 -2.61 -13.62 15.46
C ILE A 613 -1.18 -14.10 15.24
N PRO A 614 -0.18 -13.21 15.24
CA PRO A 614 1.16 -13.57 14.85
C PRO A 614 2.03 -14.00 16.03
N LEU A 615 3.10 -14.74 15.74
CA LEU A 615 4.17 -14.97 16.70
C LEU A 615 4.84 -13.65 17.09
N PHE A 616 5.18 -12.85 16.08
CA PHE A 616 5.50 -11.45 16.25
C PHE A 616 5.18 -10.67 14.97
N GLU A 617 5.08 -9.35 15.09
CA GLU A 617 4.94 -8.41 13.99
C GLU A 617 5.96 -7.28 14.23
N ALA A 618 6.96 -7.21 13.36
CA ALA A 618 8.11 -6.35 13.58
C ALA A 618 7.80 -4.86 13.36
N GLY A 619 6.85 -4.52 12.48
CA GLY A 619 6.41 -3.14 12.24
C GLY A 619 5.77 -2.51 13.47
N CYS A 620 4.82 -3.20 14.09
CA CYS A 620 4.14 -2.86 15.33
C CYS A 620 5.12 -2.71 16.48
N ARG A 621 6.05 -3.67 16.61
CA ARG A 621 7.08 -3.61 17.64
C ARG A 621 8.03 -2.43 17.44
N LEU A 622 8.37 -2.11 16.20
CA LEU A 622 9.20 -0.96 15.87
C LEU A 622 8.44 0.37 16.07
N ALA A 623 7.14 0.40 15.77
CA ALA A 623 6.28 1.55 16.03
C ALA A 623 6.26 1.90 17.54
N GLN A 624 6.24 0.90 18.41
CA GLN A 624 6.31 1.06 19.87
C GLN A 624 7.71 1.34 20.42
N THR A 625 8.76 1.07 19.64
CA THR A 625 10.14 1.31 20.08
C THR A 625 10.37 2.82 20.18
N ASN A 626 10.89 3.28 21.33
CA ASN A 626 11.26 4.68 21.52
C ASN A 626 12.33 5.06 20.49
N TRP A 627 12.14 6.19 19.81
CA TRP A 627 13.04 6.67 18.76
C TRP A 627 14.50 6.81 19.22
N GLY A 628 14.73 7.16 20.50
CA GLY A 628 16.06 7.29 21.09
C GLY A 628 16.77 5.95 21.35
N GLU A 629 16.04 4.84 21.35
CA GLU A 629 16.60 3.49 21.52
C GLU A 629 16.99 2.83 20.19
N ARG A 630 16.60 3.43 19.06
CA ARG A 630 16.91 2.89 17.73
C ARG A 630 18.40 3.03 17.40
N ARG A 631 18.95 1.98 16.79
CA ARG A 631 20.37 1.88 16.45
C ARG A 631 20.52 1.88 14.93
N VAL A 632 20.45 3.09 14.36
CA VAL A 632 20.58 3.31 12.92
C VAL A 632 22.00 3.75 12.58
N TYR A 633 22.67 3.01 11.72
CA TYR A 633 24.05 3.23 11.30
C TYR A 633 24.13 3.64 9.84
N VAL A 634 25.07 4.52 9.52
CA VAL A 634 25.36 4.96 8.15
C VAL A 634 26.81 4.67 7.79
N ASN A 635 27.08 4.49 6.50
CA ASN A 635 28.45 4.47 6.01
C ASN A 635 29.04 5.89 5.99
N ASN A 636 30.02 6.13 6.87
CA ASN A 636 30.82 7.33 6.89
C ASN A 636 32.26 7.01 6.45
N ASN A 637 32.55 7.13 5.16
CA ASN A 637 33.87 6.88 4.58
C ASN A 637 34.49 5.51 4.95
N GLY A 638 33.68 4.45 4.91
CA GLY A 638 34.12 3.07 5.16
C GLY A 638 33.93 2.61 6.61
N ALA A 639 33.48 3.48 7.52
CA ALA A 639 33.15 3.12 8.90
C ALA A 639 31.65 3.27 9.19
N LEU A 640 31.07 2.33 9.94
CA LEU A 640 29.69 2.46 10.42
C LEU A 640 29.63 3.42 11.60
N THR A 641 28.94 4.53 11.39
CA THR A 641 28.73 5.61 12.37
C THR A 641 27.23 5.71 12.68
N ALA A 642 26.86 6.00 13.93
CA ALA A 642 25.45 6.21 14.27
C ALA A 642 24.91 7.44 13.51
N LEU A 643 23.67 7.38 13.02
CA LEU A 643 23.05 8.49 12.29
C LEU A 643 22.98 9.79 13.13
N THR A 644 22.91 9.65 14.45
CA THR A 644 22.87 10.75 15.42
C THR A 644 24.24 11.32 15.78
N ASP A 645 25.34 10.80 15.20
CA ASP A 645 26.69 11.25 15.51
C ASP A 645 26.91 12.70 15.05
N ALA A 646 27.43 13.54 15.94
CA ALA A 646 27.65 14.97 15.67
C ALA A 646 28.60 15.23 14.49
N SER A 647 29.50 14.29 14.17
CA SER A 647 30.42 14.39 13.04
C SER A 647 29.71 14.39 11.68
N LEU A 648 28.49 13.85 11.61
CA LEU A 648 27.70 13.77 10.38
C LEU A 648 26.86 15.03 10.11
N ALA A 649 26.56 15.82 11.15
CA ALA A 649 25.58 16.91 11.08
C ALA A 649 25.89 17.90 9.95
N GLY A 650 27.13 18.39 9.86
CA GLY A 650 27.54 19.32 8.81
C GLY A 650 27.50 18.72 7.40
N TYR A 651 27.88 17.45 7.26
CA TYR A 651 27.86 16.74 5.98
C TYR A 651 26.43 16.52 5.47
N LEU A 652 25.54 16.04 6.33
CA LEU A 652 24.11 15.83 6.02
C LEU A 652 23.41 17.16 5.72
N GLN A 653 23.68 18.19 6.50
CA GLN A 653 23.10 19.52 6.29
C GLN A 653 23.49 20.10 4.93
N SER A 654 24.77 20.02 4.57
CA SER A 654 25.25 20.47 3.26
C SER A 654 24.57 19.66 2.14
N MET A 655 24.54 18.33 2.26
CA MET A 655 23.99 17.44 1.24
C MET A 655 22.51 17.70 0.99
N TRP A 656 21.70 17.72 2.05
CA TRP A 656 20.27 17.93 1.94
C TRP A 656 19.92 19.35 1.54
N SER A 657 20.76 20.34 1.87
CA SER A 657 20.55 21.70 1.38
C SER A 657 20.77 21.81 -0.13
N ASP A 658 21.79 21.12 -0.65
CA ASP A 658 22.05 21.04 -2.10
C ASP A 658 20.88 20.35 -2.84
N VAL A 659 20.42 19.20 -2.33
CA VAL A 659 19.28 18.47 -2.92
C VAL A 659 18.02 19.34 -2.90
N ALA A 660 17.72 19.98 -1.77
CA ALA A 660 16.52 20.80 -1.61
C ALA A 660 16.57 22.16 -2.32
N GLY A 661 17.76 22.61 -2.76
CA GLY A 661 17.97 23.95 -3.29
C GLY A 661 17.79 25.08 -2.28
N LYS A 662 17.80 24.77 -0.98
CA LYS A 662 17.56 25.74 0.11
C LYS A 662 18.21 25.25 1.40
N ALA A 663 18.44 26.13 2.36
CA ALA A 663 19.02 25.73 3.65
C ALA A 663 18.09 24.79 4.43
N ILE A 664 18.61 23.62 4.82
CA ILE A 664 17.91 22.58 5.58
C ILE A 664 18.55 22.38 6.96
N ASN A 665 17.75 22.07 7.97
CA ASN A 665 18.21 21.62 9.26
C ASN A 665 18.26 20.08 9.28
N ALA A 666 19.48 19.52 9.23
CA ALA A 666 19.68 18.07 9.21
C ALA A 666 19.15 17.37 10.47
N THR A 667 19.19 18.01 11.64
CA THR A 667 18.70 17.40 12.90
C THR A 667 17.21 17.08 12.80
N CYS A 668 16.41 17.95 12.17
CA CYS A 668 15.00 17.68 11.95
C CYS A 668 14.74 16.44 11.10
N ILE A 669 15.48 16.31 9.99
CA ILE A 669 15.34 15.17 9.07
C ILE A 669 15.77 13.88 9.79
N VAL A 670 16.86 13.91 10.55
CA VAL A 670 17.34 12.77 11.35
C VAL A 670 16.31 12.37 12.40
N ASP A 671 15.80 13.33 13.17
CA ASP A 671 14.75 13.10 14.18
C ASP A 671 13.49 12.47 13.56
N TYR A 672 13.10 12.95 12.38
CA TYR A 672 12.01 12.37 11.62
C TYR A 672 12.35 10.93 11.20
N ILE A 673 13.49 10.65 10.56
CA ILE A 673 13.91 9.29 10.15
C ILE A 673 13.88 8.30 11.34
N LEU A 674 14.33 8.73 12.52
CA LEU A 674 14.33 7.90 13.73
C LEU A 674 12.93 7.65 14.31
N GLY A 675 11.93 8.44 13.91
CA GLY A 675 10.55 8.32 14.32
C GLY A 675 10.23 9.03 15.63
N LYS A 676 10.84 10.22 15.86
CA LYS A 676 10.54 11.09 17.01
C LYS A 676 9.11 11.63 17.01
N GLY A 677 8.49 11.70 15.83
CA GLY A 677 7.16 12.24 15.60
C GLY A 677 7.09 12.98 14.27
N ASP A 678 5.89 13.47 13.97
CA ASP A 678 5.65 14.29 12.78
C ASP A 678 6.01 15.75 13.10
N ASN A 679 6.66 16.46 12.17
CA ASN A 679 7.15 17.83 12.35
C ASN A 679 8.01 18.08 13.61
N PRO A 680 9.14 17.37 13.83
CA PRO A 680 10.03 17.58 14.99
C PRO A 680 10.78 18.92 14.98
N CYS A 681 10.59 19.77 13.96
CA CYS A 681 11.24 21.08 13.85
C CYS A 681 10.56 22.17 14.70
N PRO A 682 11.30 23.22 15.09
CA PRO A 682 10.70 24.48 15.53
C PRO A 682 9.76 25.06 14.47
N PHE A 683 8.67 25.72 14.91
CA PHE A 683 7.77 26.49 14.03
C PHE A 683 8.61 27.52 13.24
N ASP A 684 8.41 27.58 11.91
CA ASP A 684 9.10 28.49 10.95
C ASP A 684 10.48 28.06 10.39
N SER A 685 10.68 26.76 10.14
CA SER A 685 11.88 26.29 9.41
C SER A 685 11.61 26.09 7.91
N ASN A 686 12.56 26.44 7.04
CA ASN A 686 12.60 26.02 5.62
C ASN A 686 12.58 24.49 5.44
N THR A 687 12.70 23.74 6.54
CA THR A 687 12.75 22.27 6.61
C THR A 687 11.38 21.63 6.86
N THR A 688 10.38 22.39 7.30
CA THR A 688 9.07 21.84 7.74
C THR A 688 8.45 20.95 6.69
N VAL A 689 8.45 21.36 5.41
CA VAL A 689 7.86 20.57 4.31
C VAL A 689 8.45 19.16 4.17
N PHE A 690 9.71 18.95 4.58
CA PHE A 690 10.45 17.68 4.50
C PHE A 690 10.28 16.78 5.73
N VAL A 691 9.43 17.17 6.69
CA VAL A 691 9.09 16.39 7.89
C VAL A 691 7.59 16.42 8.21
N SER A 692 6.76 16.79 7.23
CA SER A 692 5.30 16.96 7.37
C SER A 692 4.48 15.78 6.86
N ARG A 693 5.10 14.75 6.28
CA ARG A 693 4.37 13.50 5.94
C ARG A 693 3.85 12.85 7.23
N PRO A 694 2.54 12.55 7.34
CA PRO A 694 2.00 11.88 8.50
C PRO A 694 2.54 10.45 8.66
N ARG A 695 3.05 10.13 9.84
CA ARG A 695 3.39 8.75 10.25
C ARG A 695 2.94 8.43 11.66
N THR A 696 2.49 9.43 12.41
CA THR A 696 2.04 9.28 13.80
C THR A 696 0.52 9.20 13.83
N ALA A 697 -0.03 8.07 14.28
CA ALA A 697 -1.47 7.86 14.35
C ALA A 697 -1.85 6.84 15.43
N ASP A 698 -3.17 6.63 15.63
CA ASP A 698 -3.67 5.51 16.40
C ASP A 698 -3.49 4.20 15.61
N ILE A 699 -2.62 3.33 16.11
CA ILE A 699 -2.31 2.05 15.47
C ILE A 699 -3.01 0.86 16.13
N SER A 700 -4.00 1.07 16.99
CA SER A 700 -4.73 0.00 17.68
C SER A 700 -5.32 -1.05 16.74
N ASN A 701 -5.89 -0.62 15.62
CA ASN A 701 -6.43 -1.51 14.58
C ASN A 701 -5.34 -2.20 13.75
N LEU A 702 -4.15 -1.58 13.62
CA LEU A 702 -3.00 -2.18 12.92
C LEU A 702 -2.28 -3.22 13.77
N CYS A 703 -2.22 -2.97 15.08
CA CYS A 703 -1.37 -3.67 16.03
C CYS A 703 -2.13 -4.16 17.27
N PRO A 704 -3.27 -4.86 17.11
CA PRO A 704 -4.15 -5.18 18.23
C PRO A 704 -3.43 -6.00 19.32
N SER A 705 -2.54 -6.92 18.95
CA SER A 705 -1.77 -7.75 19.89
C SER A 705 -0.63 -7.03 20.61
N TYR A 706 -0.37 -5.76 20.31
CA TYR A 706 0.74 -5.00 20.90
C TYR A 706 0.27 -3.88 21.84
N CYS A 707 -1.02 -3.54 21.84
CA CYS A 707 -1.54 -2.37 22.55
C CYS A 707 -1.87 -2.62 24.03
N TYR A 708 -0.84 -2.60 24.89
CA TYR A 708 -1.00 -2.64 26.35
C TYR A 708 -0.79 -1.24 26.98
N GLY A 709 -1.74 -0.31 26.77
CA GLY A 709 -1.64 1.04 27.33
C GLY A 709 -2.21 2.12 26.41
N SER A 710 -1.35 2.81 25.63
CA SER A 710 -1.76 3.79 24.61
C SER A 710 -1.13 3.48 23.26
N CYS A 711 -1.94 3.03 22.31
CA CYS A 711 -1.57 2.99 20.88
C CYS A 711 -1.93 4.29 20.14
N GLN A 712 -2.39 5.29 20.88
CA GLN A 712 -2.56 6.66 20.42
C GLN A 712 -1.16 7.28 20.21
N ASP A 713 -1.04 8.09 19.16
CA ASP A 713 0.16 8.85 18.79
C ASP A 713 1.44 8.02 18.63
N GLN A 714 1.34 6.84 18.00
CA GLN A 714 2.53 6.03 17.68
C GLN A 714 3.04 6.34 16.29
N THR A 715 4.34 6.68 16.18
CA THR A 715 4.99 6.90 14.88
C THR A 715 5.37 5.58 14.23
N TRP A 716 4.77 5.29 13.06
CA TRP A 716 5.17 4.17 12.21
C TRP A 716 6.55 4.42 11.60
N LYS A 717 7.46 3.45 11.71
CA LYS A 717 8.86 3.64 11.32
C LYS A 717 9.34 2.70 10.23
N LEU A 718 8.64 1.60 9.97
CA LEU A 718 9.01 0.63 8.94
C LEU A 718 8.41 1.03 7.59
N GLY A 719 9.27 1.37 6.63
CA GLY A 719 8.88 1.59 5.23
C GLY A 719 8.33 0.32 4.58
N ASP A 720 7.70 0.46 3.41
CA ASP A 720 7.24 -0.69 2.65
C ASP A 720 8.41 -1.62 2.27
N ILE A 721 8.13 -2.93 2.33
CA ILE A 721 9.03 -3.99 1.89
C ILE A 721 8.41 -4.47 0.58
N TYR A 722 8.93 -4.03 -0.58
CA TYR A 722 8.32 -4.25 -1.90
C TYR A 722 9.07 -5.23 -2.82
N HIS A 723 10.28 -4.91 -3.28
CA HIS A 723 11.10 -5.85 -4.06
C HIS A 723 12.10 -6.61 -3.19
N SER A 724 12.21 -6.26 -1.91
CA SER A 724 13.03 -7.01 -0.97
C SER A 724 12.35 -8.33 -0.54
N THR A 725 13.17 -9.26 -0.07
CA THR A 725 12.73 -10.55 0.46
C THR A 725 13.47 -10.78 1.77
N PRO A 726 12.78 -11.01 2.90
CA PRO A 726 13.44 -11.22 4.18
C PRO A 726 14.41 -12.41 4.10
N ILE A 727 15.70 -12.20 4.41
CA ILE A 727 16.68 -13.29 4.51
C ILE A 727 16.89 -13.66 5.97
N VAL A 728 17.24 -14.92 6.22
CA VAL A 728 17.37 -15.43 7.59
C VAL A 728 18.79 -15.92 7.84
N VAL A 729 19.36 -15.45 8.94
CA VAL A 729 20.68 -15.83 9.43
C VAL A 729 20.50 -16.59 10.74
N SER A 730 20.98 -17.82 10.83
CA SER A 730 20.70 -18.72 11.94
C SER A 730 21.88 -19.63 12.29
N TYR A 731 21.63 -20.61 13.15
CA TYR A 731 22.55 -21.70 13.49
C TYR A 731 22.65 -22.79 12.40
N LYS A 732 21.88 -22.68 11.32
CA LYS A 732 21.96 -23.59 10.17
C LYS A 732 23.07 -23.11 9.22
N PRO A 733 23.95 -24.02 8.75
CA PRO A 733 24.98 -23.70 7.77
C PRO A 733 24.39 -23.05 6.52
N LEU A 734 24.96 -21.92 6.08
CA LEU A 734 24.54 -21.21 4.86
C LEU A 734 25.10 -21.85 3.59
N ASN A 735 26.26 -22.50 3.70
CA ASN A 735 26.90 -23.26 2.64
C ASN A 735 27.13 -24.72 3.05
N ASN A 736 27.48 -25.54 2.07
CA ASN A 736 27.66 -27.00 2.20
C ASN A 736 29.09 -27.47 1.90
N TYR A 737 30.09 -26.59 1.99
CA TYR A 737 31.46 -26.88 1.52
C TYR A 737 32.10 -28.11 2.17
N HIS A 738 31.73 -28.43 3.40
CA HIS A 738 32.18 -29.63 4.12
C HIS A 738 31.64 -30.93 3.51
N ILE A 739 30.46 -30.90 2.88
CA ILE A 739 29.85 -32.06 2.20
C ILE A 739 30.28 -32.10 0.74
N ARG A 740 30.20 -30.96 0.03
CA ARG A 740 30.43 -30.90 -1.42
C ARG A 740 31.91 -31.04 -1.78
N TYR A 741 32.79 -30.37 -1.03
CA TYR A 741 34.22 -30.26 -1.34
C TYR A 741 35.11 -30.90 -0.27
N GLY A 742 34.53 -31.46 0.80
CA GLY A 742 35.30 -32.03 1.91
C GLY A 742 36.08 -30.99 2.73
N ASP A 743 35.66 -29.72 2.75
CA ASP A 743 36.37 -28.68 3.52
C ASP A 743 36.21 -28.87 5.03
N ALA A 744 37.21 -29.48 5.66
CA ALA A 744 37.27 -29.70 7.10
C ALA A 744 37.37 -28.39 7.91
N SER A 745 37.93 -27.31 7.34
CA SER A 745 38.03 -26.01 8.02
C SER A 745 36.66 -25.34 8.13
N TYR A 746 35.83 -25.47 7.10
CA TYR A 746 34.44 -25.01 7.13
C TYR A 746 33.60 -25.86 8.10
N LEU A 747 33.80 -27.19 8.10
CA LEU A 747 33.16 -28.08 9.07
C LEU A 747 33.48 -27.68 10.52
N HIS A 748 34.73 -27.30 10.80
CA HIS A 748 35.14 -26.82 12.12
C HIS A 748 34.43 -25.50 12.48
N TYR A 749 34.37 -24.55 11.55
CA TYR A 749 33.69 -23.27 11.74
C TYR A 749 32.21 -23.43 12.10
N ILE A 750 31.45 -24.20 11.31
CA ILE A 750 30.00 -24.39 11.56
C ILE A 750 29.70 -25.25 12.79
N ASN A 751 30.68 -26.04 13.26
CA ASN A 751 30.55 -26.83 14.49
C ASN A 751 30.93 -26.04 15.76
N GLY A 752 31.54 -24.87 15.61
CA GLY A 752 31.88 -24.00 16.73
C GLY A 752 30.63 -23.51 17.47
N ASP A 753 30.77 -23.28 18.77
CA ASP A 753 29.68 -22.79 19.63
C ASP A 753 29.10 -21.45 19.13
N ASN A 754 29.97 -20.55 18.66
CA ASN A 754 29.57 -19.26 18.09
C ASN A 754 28.70 -19.39 16.82
N TYR A 755 28.71 -20.55 16.15
CA TYR A 755 27.84 -20.82 15.00
C TYR A 755 26.59 -21.57 15.43
N ARG A 756 26.75 -22.67 16.18
CA ARG A 756 25.65 -23.56 16.58
C ARG A 756 24.66 -22.93 17.56
N LYS A 757 25.08 -21.90 18.31
CA LYS A 757 24.24 -21.22 19.31
C LYS A 757 23.77 -19.84 18.84
N ARG A 758 23.94 -19.50 17.55
CA ARG A 758 23.50 -18.21 16.98
C ARG A 758 22.00 -18.02 17.17
N THR A 759 21.62 -16.86 17.71
CA THR A 759 20.23 -16.40 17.64
C THR A 759 19.86 -16.23 16.17
N THR A 760 18.61 -16.53 15.81
CA THR A 760 18.14 -16.30 14.45
C THR A 760 17.70 -14.87 14.26
N TYR A 761 18.19 -14.26 13.20
CA TYR A 761 17.88 -12.90 12.79
C TYR A 761 17.31 -12.88 11.38
N ILE A 762 16.48 -11.88 11.11
CA ILE A 762 15.87 -11.59 9.83
C ILE A 762 16.49 -10.29 9.34
N VAL A 763 16.97 -10.28 8.11
CA VAL A 763 17.47 -9.05 7.50
C VAL A 763 16.65 -8.73 6.26
N VAL A 764 16.17 -7.49 6.14
CA VAL A 764 15.30 -7.08 5.04
C VAL A 764 15.51 -5.61 4.70
N GLY A 765 15.51 -5.27 3.40
CA GLY A 765 15.54 -3.89 2.93
C GLY A 765 14.13 -3.31 2.91
N ALA A 766 13.99 -2.08 3.38
CA ALA A 766 12.74 -1.34 3.35
C ALA A 766 12.94 0.03 2.72
N ASN A 767 11.85 0.58 2.16
CA ASN A 767 11.90 1.83 1.42
C ASN A 767 11.84 3.10 2.29
N ASP A 768 12.21 2.97 3.55
CA ASP A 768 12.57 4.06 4.45
C ASP A 768 14.08 4.37 4.41
N GLY A 769 14.81 3.72 3.50
CA GLY A 769 16.24 3.90 3.28
C GLY A 769 17.12 2.87 3.98
N MET A 770 16.54 1.94 4.71
CA MET A 770 17.25 1.11 5.67
C MET A 770 17.23 -0.37 5.30
N LEU A 771 18.35 -1.03 5.60
CA LEU A 771 18.42 -2.48 5.79
C LEU A 771 18.22 -2.77 7.27
N HIS A 772 17.11 -3.40 7.63
CA HIS A 772 16.75 -3.70 9.02
C HIS A 772 17.18 -5.11 9.41
N ALA A 773 17.65 -5.29 10.63
CA ALA A 773 17.86 -6.59 11.25
C ALA A 773 16.90 -6.79 12.43
N PHE A 774 15.98 -7.75 12.32
CA PHE A 774 15.03 -8.11 13.37
C PHE A 774 15.38 -9.45 14.02
N ARG A 775 15.12 -9.59 15.32
CA ARG A 775 15.28 -10.86 16.03
C ARG A 775 14.11 -11.80 15.74
N ALA A 776 14.35 -12.94 15.09
CA ALA A 776 13.36 -14.02 14.98
C ALA A 776 13.33 -14.92 16.22
N GLY A 777 14.45 -15.03 16.94
CA GLY A 777 14.58 -15.85 18.15
C GLY A 777 15.16 -17.24 17.89
N TRP A 778 14.73 -18.23 18.68
CA TRP A 778 15.20 -19.60 18.66
C TRP A 778 14.04 -20.59 18.78
N LEU A 779 13.96 -21.50 17.82
CA LEU A 779 12.95 -22.56 17.79
C LEU A 779 13.39 -23.76 18.63
N LYS A 780 12.69 -24.00 19.73
CA LYS A 780 13.00 -25.07 20.69
C LYS A 780 11.94 -26.17 20.63
N THR A 781 12.36 -27.43 20.65
CA THR A 781 11.45 -28.55 20.92
C THR A 781 10.91 -28.43 22.35
N TYR A 782 9.60 -28.55 22.53
CA TYR A 782 8.95 -28.31 23.81
C TYR A 782 8.30 -29.59 24.38
N ASN A 783 7.00 -29.80 24.20
CA ASN A 783 6.24 -30.92 24.77
C ASN A 783 5.43 -31.68 23.68
N PRO A 784 6.11 -32.42 22.78
CA PRO A 784 5.42 -33.21 21.75
C PRO A 784 4.57 -34.34 22.37
N PRO A 785 3.50 -34.81 21.69
CA PRO A 785 3.15 -34.51 20.31
C PRO A 785 2.28 -33.25 20.12
N ASN A 786 1.59 -32.76 21.17
CA ASN A 786 0.56 -31.72 21.03
C ASN A 786 1.15 -30.30 20.99
N GLU A 787 2.26 -30.08 21.69
CA GLU A 787 2.97 -28.79 21.78
C GLU A 787 4.42 -28.95 21.27
N PRO A 788 4.63 -29.30 20.00
CA PRO A 788 5.94 -29.73 19.53
C PRO A 788 7.02 -28.65 19.60
N LEU A 789 6.65 -27.37 19.57
CA LEU A 789 7.58 -26.25 19.39
C LEU A 789 7.24 -25.06 20.30
N LYS A 790 8.28 -24.38 20.75
CA LYS A 790 8.21 -23.08 21.43
C LYS A 790 9.23 -22.12 20.81
N LEU A 791 8.84 -20.86 20.59
CA LEU A 791 9.73 -19.80 20.15
C LEU A 791 10.24 -19.00 21.35
N THR A 792 11.57 -18.83 21.42
CA THR A 792 12.27 -18.16 22.53
C THR A 792 13.23 -17.10 22.01
N ASP A 793 13.72 -16.20 22.86
CA ASP A 793 14.55 -15.06 22.43
C ASP A 793 15.94 -15.45 21.89
N ALA A 794 16.50 -16.57 22.37
CA ALA A 794 17.81 -17.10 21.99
C ALA A 794 17.99 -18.55 22.49
N PHE A 795 19.05 -19.24 22.06
CA PHE A 795 19.35 -20.65 22.34
C PHE A 795 19.17 -21.10 23.81
N ASN A 796 19.56 -20.26 24.77
CA ASN A 796 19.56 -20.58 26.20
C ASN A 796 18.59 -19.71 27.03
N LEU A 797 17.63 -19.06 26.37
CA LEU A 797 16.64 -18.22 27.04
C LEU A 797 15.27 -18.90 27.00
N GLU A 798 14.49 -18.75 28.08
CA GLU A 798 13.08 -19.19 28.13
C GLU A 798 12.10 -18.05 27.85
N SER A 799 12.60 -16.81 27.83
CA SER A 799 11.83 -15.60 27.52
C SER A 799 11.52 -15.51 26.03
N SER A 800 10.49 -14.73 25.70
CA SER A 800 10.03 -14.45 24.33
C SER A 800 9.75 -12.96 24.10
N ASN A 801 10.27 -12.09 24.99
CA ASN A 801 9.95 -10.67 24.98
C ASN A 801 10.81 -9.86 24.01
N LEU A 802 11.77 -10.46 23.30
CA LEU A 802 12.65 -9.83 22.30
C LEU A 802 12.31 -10.20 20.84
N LEU A 803 11.34 -11.08 20.62
CA LEU A 803 10.88 -11.50 19.28
C LEU A 803 10.33 -10.34 18.43
N GLY A 804 10.85 -10.17 17.22
CA GLY A 804 10.53 -9.06 16.31
C GLY A 804 11.23 -7.74 16.63
N LYS A 805 12.13 -7.68 17.63
CA LYS A 805 12.87 -6.46 17.97
C LYS A 805 13.85 -6.09 16.85
N GLU A 806 13.88 -4.81 16.45
CA GLU A 806 14.95 -4.25 15.62
C GLU A 806 16.25 -4.19 16.43
N GLU A 807 17.29 -4.89 15.98
CA GLU A 807 18.61 -4.94 16.63
C GLU A 807 19.52 -3.81 16.14
N TRP A 808 19.46 -3.55 14.84
CA TRP A 808 20.12 -2.46 14.16
C TRP A 808 19.48 -2.22 12.78
N ALA A 809 19.70 -1.03 12.24
CA ALA A 809 19.40 -0.69 10.85
C ALA A 809 20.63 -0.06 10.19
N PHE A 810 20.81 -0.29 8.89
CA PHE A 810 21.93 0.24 8.10
C PHE A 810 21.44 1.05 6.90
N ILE A 811 21.99 2.25 6.71
CA ILE A 811 21.74 3.12 5.57
C ILE A 811 23.04 3.22 4.74
N PRO A 812 23.06 2.75 3.48
CA PRO A 812 24.17 2.97 2.56
C PRO A 812 24.43 4.46 2.38
N ARG A 813 25.70 4.86 2.23
CA ARG A 813 26.06 6.27 2.03
C ARG A 813 25.34 6.85 0.81
N ASN A 814 25.21 6.05 -0.24
CA ASN A 814 24.55 6.46 -1.47
C ASN A 814 23.02 6.61 -1.33
N ALA A 815 22.39 6.11 -0.27
CA ALA A 815 20.95 6.30 -0.02
C ALA A 815 20.64 7.64 0.66
N LEU A 816 21.62 8.26 1.35
CA LEU A 816 21.42 9.46 2.17
C LEU A 816 20.77 10.65 1.44
N PRO A 817 21.11 11.01 0.18
CA PRO A 817 20.54 12.18 -0.47
C PRO A 817 19.01 12.09 -0.64
N TYR A 818 18.47 10.89 -0.86
CA TYR A 818 17.04 10.67 -1.12
C TYR A 818 16.18 10.73 0.15
N LEU A 819 16.77 10.47 1.33
CA LEU A 819 16.03 10.41 2.60
C LEU A 819 15.42 11.75 3.02
N ILE A 820 15.89 12.85 2.44
CA ILE A 820 15.26 14.16 2.63
C ILE A 820 13.78 14.14 2.21
N TRP A 821 13.42 13.34 1.21
CA TRP A 821 12.05 13.27 0.70
C TRP A 821 11.17 12.34 1.53
N LEU A 822 11.73 11.47 2.38
CA LEU A 822 10.95 10.52 3.17
C LEU A 822 9.84 11.19 4.00
N GLY A 823 10.10 12.41 4.49
CA GLY A 823 9.15 13.22 5.24
C GLY A 823 8.46 14.33 4.44
N HIS A 824 8.65 14.39 3.12
CA HIS A 824 8.04 15.42 2.28
C HIS A 824 6.51 15.36 2.34
N LYS A 825 5.83 16.49 2.54
CA LYS A 825 4.35 16.53 2.68
C LYS A 825 3.61 15.85 1.52
N ASP A 826 4.15 16.01 0.31
CA ASP A 826 3.61 15.44 -0.94
C ASP A 826 4.36 14.17 -1.36
N TYR A 827 4.96 13.43 -0.41
CA TYR A 827 5.82 12.28 -0.69
C TYR A 827 5.19 11.35 -1.72
N CYS A 828 5.87 11.22 -2.85
CA CYS A 828 5.65 10.12 -3.77
C CYS A 828 6.58 8.97 -3.39
N HIS A 829 6.28 7.76 -3.81
CA HIS A 829 7.14 6.61 -3.54
C HIS A 829 8.49 6.77 -4.23
N VAL A 830 9.56 7.00 -3.46
CA VAL A 830 10.94 7.09 -3.96
C VAL A 830 11.70 5.86 -3.49
N PRO A 831 12.02 4.90 -4.37
CA PRO A 831 12.83 3.73 -4.01
C PRO A 831 14.21 4.11 -3.48
N THR A 832 14.65 3.43 -2.43
CA THR A 832 15.94 3.66 -1.76
C THR A 832 16.68 2.33 -1.54
N VAL A 833 16.38 1.59 -0.47
CA VAL A 833 16.93 0.25 -0.19
C VAL A 833 15.80 -0.77 -0.31
N ASP A 834 15.44 -1.06 -1.57
CA ASP A 834 14.26 -1.87 -1.87
C ASP A 834 14.64 -3.02 -2.82
N TYR A 835 15.61 -3.85 -2.40
CA TYR A 835 15.99 -5.04 -3.16
C TYR A 835 16.45 -6.18 -2.26
N ARG A 836 16.58 -7.36 -2.86
CA ARG A 836 16.98 -8.58 -2.16
C ARG A 836 18.45 -8.52 -1.76
N VAL A 837 18.75 -9.13 -0.62
CA VAL A 837 20.12 -9.29 -0.09
C VAL A 837 20.55 -10.75 -0.15
N SER A 838 21.87 -10.97 -0.14
CA SER A 838 22.49 -12.31 -0.08
C SER A 838 23.28 -12.45 1.22
N VAL A 839 23.20 -13.61 1.88
CA VAL A 839 24.04 -13.95 3.03
C VAL A 839 24.75 -15.26 2.73
N PHE A 840 26.06 -15.29 2.97
CA PHE A 840 26.91 -16.45 2.69
C PHE A 840 28.11 -16.49 3.63
N ASP A 841 28.67 -17.69 3.81
CA ASP A 841 29.93 -17.87 4.50
C ASP A 841 31.08 -17.87 3.49
N ALA A 842 32.12 -17.09 3.75
CA ALA A 842 33.32 -17.01 2.92
C ALA A 842 34.57 -16.97 3.80
N LYS A 843 35.69 -17.46 3.25
CA LYS A 843 36.98 -17.43 3.94
C LYS A 843 37.80 -16.24 3.45
N ILE A 844 37.78 -15.12 4.17
CA ILE A 844 38.54 -13.91 3.79
C ILE A 844 39.70 -13.74 4.76
N SER A 845 40.89 -13.45 4.23
CA SER A 845 42.13 -13.33 5.03
C SER A 845 42.44 -14.58 5.88
N GLY A 846 42.02 -15.76 5.41
CA GLY A 846 42.26 -17.06 6.07
C GLY A 846 41.23 -17.48 7.10
N GLU A 847 40.24 -16.63 7.43
CA GLU A 847 39.21 -16.92 8.44
C GLU A 847 37.82 -17.05 7.84
N TRP A 848 37.05 -18.03 8.32
CA TRP A 848 35.64 -18.18 7.97
C TRP A 848 34.79 -17.12 8.65
N ARG A 849 34.03 -16.38 7.85
CA ARG A 849 33.17 -15.30 8.29
C ARG A 849 31.84 -15.33 7.53
N THR A 850 30.79 -14.87 8.18
CA THR A 850 29.44 -14.74 7.61
C THR A 850 29.25 -13.31 7.08
N TYR A 851 29.07 -13.18 5.78
CA TYR A 851 28.91 -11.91 5.09
C TYR A 851 27.50 -11.70 4.58
N LEU A 852 27.09 -10.43 4.50
CA LEU A 852 25.88 -9.98 3.84
C LEU A 852 26.26 -9.04 2.69
N LEU A 853 25.83 -9.38 1.47
CA LEU A 853 25.91 -8.52 0.29
C LEU A 853 24.54 -7.92 0.03
N GLY A 854 24.44 -6.60 0.12
CA GLY A 854 23.22 -5.84 -0.17
C GLY A 854 23.39 -4.89 -1.34
N MET A 855 22.25 -4.47 -1.90
CA MET A 855 22.19 -3.50 -2.99
C MET A 855 20.94 -2.63 -2.87
N MET A 856 20.98 -1.45 -3.48
CA MET A 856 19.86 -0.49 -3.45
C MET A 856 18.72 -0.87 -4.43
N GLY A 857 19.04 -1.61 -5.51
CA GLY A 857 18.09 -2.06 -6.53
C GLY A 857 17.40 -0.93 -7.27
N PHE A 858 16.07 -0.81 -7.12
CA PHE A 858 15.27 0.23 -7.78
C PHE A 858 15.61 1.64 -7.29
N GLY A 859 16.22 1.75 -6.11
CA GLY A 859 16.67 3.02 -5.58
C GLY A 859 18.04 3.44 -6.10
N GLY A 860 18.32 4.73 -5.96
CA GLY A 860 19.62 5.30 -6.32
C GLY A 860 19.74 5.77 -7.77
N LYS A 861 18.64 6.22 -8.42
CA LYS A 861 18.74 7.00 -9.66
C LYS A 861 19.70 8.16 -9.43
N ALA A 862 20.70 8.35 -10.29
CA ALA A 862 21.80 9.26 -10.01
C ALA A 862 21.37 10.68 -9.60
N ILE A 863 21.93 11.20 -8.50
CA ILE A 863 21.65 12.53 -7.93
C ILE A 863 22.96 13.23 -7.55
N ALA A 864 23.07 14.53 -7.83
CA ALA A 864 24.23 15.32 -7.48
C ALA A 864 23.99 16.10 -6.17
N ALA A 865 24.91 15.99 -5.21
CA ALA A 865 24.91 16.77 -3.97
C ALA A 865 26.32 16.86 -3.37
N ASN A 866 26.67 17.97 -2.71
CA ASN A 866 28.01 18.25 -2.18
C ASN A 866 29.13 18.06 -3.23
N GLY A 867 28.87 18.35 -4.50
CA GLY A 867 29.83 18.15 -5.59
C GLY A 867 30.15 16.68 -5.90
N ILE A 868 29.36 15.73 -5.40
CA ILE A 868 29.46 14.29 -5.64
C ILE A 868 28.19 13.82 -6.34
N THR A 869 28.29 12.90 -7.30
CA THR A 869 27.13 12.17 -7.83
C THR A 869 26.95 10.87 -7.06
N TYR A 870 25.86 10.75 -6.31
CA TYR A 870 25.43 9.53 -5.66
C TYR A 870 24.60 8.70 -6.64
N SER A 871 24.68 7.38 -6.54
CA SER A 871 23.91 6.45 -7.37
C SER A 871 23.75 5.10 -6.69
N SER A 872 22.93 4.22 -7.26
CA SER A 872 22.69 2.87 -6.75
C SER A 872 24.02 2.16 -6.45
N SER A 873 24.10 1.54 -5.27
CA SER A 873 25.34 0.98 -4.74
C SER A 873 25.18 -0.47 -4.28
N LEU A 874 26.30 -1.19 -4.23
CA LEU A 874 26.45 -2.47 -3.56
C LEU A 874 27.28 -2.28 -2.29
N PHE A 875 26.98 -3.04 -1.25
CA PHE A 875 27.73 -3.00 0.00
C PHE A 875 27.88 -4.39 0.61
N LEU A 876 29.01 -4.61 1.29
CA LEU A 876 29.32 -5.85 1.98
C LEU A 876 29.49 -5.59 3.48
N LEU A 877 28.67 -6.26 4.29
CA LEU A 877 28.74 -6.27 5.74
C LEU A 877 29.29 -7.61 6.23
N ASP A 878 30.16 -7.57 7.23
CA ASP A 878 30.56 -8.74 8.01
C ASP A 878 29.69 -8.84 9.26
N LEU A 879 28.94 -9.94 9.36
CA LEU A 879 28.02 -10.20 10.45
C LEU A 879 28.64 -11.03 11.57
N THR A 880 29.82 -11.62 11.36
CA THR A 880 30.37 -12.71 12.20
C THR A 880 30.49 -12.35 13.67
N ASP A 881 31.12 -11.21 13.94
CA ASP A 881 31.43 -10.77 15.29
C ASP A 881 30.16 -10.30 16.03
N TRP A 882 29.21 -9.71 15.31
CA TRP A 882 27.89 -9.36 15.84
C TRP A 882 27.05 -10.61 16.16
N LEU A 883 26.99 -11.58 15.24
CA LEU A 883 26.29 -12.86 15.44
C LEU A 883 26.85 -13.66 16.61
N SER A 884 28.13 -13.46 16.92
CA SER A 884 28.82 -14.08 18.07
C SER A 884 28.66 -13.29 19.36
N GLY A 885 28.02 -12.11 19.33
CA GLY A 885 27.85 -11.23 20.49
C GLY A 885 29.13 -10.49 20.93
N ILE A 886 30.18 -10.50 20.10
CA ILE A 886 31.45 -9.79 20.37
C ILE A 886 31.25 -8.28 20.16
N PHE A 887 30.54 -7.92 19.09
CA PHE A 887 30.13 -6.54 18.83
C PHE A 887 28.62 -6.38 18.86
N ASP A 888 28.21 -5.14 19.06
CA ASP A 888 26.82 -4.74 19.15
C ASP A 888 26.21 -4.46 17.76
N ARG A 889 27.01 -4.49 16.68
CA ARG A 889 26.63 -4.19 15.29
C ARG A 889 27.57 -4.87 14.28
N PRO A 890 27.17 -5.05 13.01
CA PRO A 890 28.07 -5.58 11.97
C PRO A 890 29.21 -4.61 11.63
N THR A 891 30.17 -5.06 10.82
CA THR A 891 31.22 -4.18 10.29
C THR A 891 31.08 -4.01 8.77
N LEU A 892 31.26 -2.78 8.27
CA LEU A 892 31.27 -2.51 6.84
C LEU A 892 32.62 -2.89 6.25
N LYS A 893 32.62 -3.68 5.17
CA LYS A 893 33.84 -4.01 4.40
C LYS A 893 34.08 -2.99 3.31
N TRP A 894 33.05 -2.74 2.50
CA TRP A 894 33.09 -1.78 1.41
C TRP A 894 31.68 -1.44 0.94
N GLU A 895 31.53 -0.28 0.31
CA GLU A 895 30.37 0.14 -0.47
C GLU A 895 30.89 0.75 -1.77
N ILE A 896 30.34 0.34 -2.91
CA ILE A 896 30.77 0.79 -4.23
C ILE A 896 29.57 1.11 -5.13
N THR A 897 29.79 2.02 -6.08
CA THR A 897 28.88 2.32 -7.19
C THR A 897 29.49 1.82 -8.49
N LEU A 898 28.65 1.46 -9.47
CA LEU A 898 29.12 1.15 -10.82
C LEU A 898 29.58 2.42 -11.55
N ASP A 899 30.54 2.30 -12.46
CA ASP A 899 31.12 3.46 -13.17
C ASP A 899 30.09 4.15 -14.09
N ASP A 900 29.13 3.37 -14.60
CA ASP A 900 28.01 3.83 -15.41
C ASP A 900 26.85 4.43 -14.59
N ARG A 901 26.89 4.35 -13.25
CA ARG A 901 25.84 4.88 -12.34
C ARG A 901 24.45 4.28 -12.60
N SER A 902 24.38 3.09 -13.19
CA SER A 902 23.12 2.37 -13.40
C SER A 902 22.53 1.84 -12.08
N LEU A 903 21.23 1.57 -12.09
CA LEU A 903 20.54 0.90 -10.99
C LEU A 903 21.07 -0.53 -10.79
N THR A 904 21.17 -0.97 -9.55
CA THR A 904 21.69 -2.31 -9.19
C THR A 904 20.62 -3.40 -9.29
N LEU A 905 19.94 -3.50 -10.44
CA LEU A 905 18.83 -4.44 -10.67
C LEU A 905 19.26 -5.83 -11.17
N SER A 906 20.53 -5.99 -11.55
CA SER A 906 21.14 -7.30 -11.81
C SER A 906 21.49 -7.94 -10.47
N TYR A 907 20.86 -9.06 -10.12
CA TYR A 907 21.21 -9.77 -8.88
C TYR A 907 22.61 -10.40 -9.03
N PRO A 908 23.56 -10.05 -8.15
CA PRO A 908 24.96 -10.44 -8.26
C PRO A 908 25.17 -11.90 -7.83
N GLN A 909 26.29 -12.47 -8.28
CA GLN A 909 26.72 -13.82 -7.95
C GLN A 909 28.15 -13.81 -7.39
N ILE A 910 28.41 -14.63 -6.37
CA ILE A 910 29.76 -14.89 -5.87
C ILE A 910 30.42 -15.95 -6.75
N VAL A 911 31.59 -15.64 -7.29
CA VAL A 911 32.38 -16.48 -8.21
C VAL A 911 33.76 -16.71 -7.63
N LYS A 912 34.10 -17.96 -7.33
CA LYS A 912 35.40 -18.38 -6.78
C LYS A 912 36.23 -19.05 -7.87
N LEU A 913 37.46 -18.55 -8.07
CA LEU A 913 38.41 -19.07 -9.06
C LEU A 913 39.71 -19.57 -8.46
N SER A 914 39.95 -19.35 -7.18
CA SER A 914 41.16 -19.83 -6.49
C SER A 914 41.04 -21.32 -6.18
N GLU A 915 42.15 -22.05 -6.18
CA GLU A 915 42.17 -23.50 -6.00
C GLU A 915 42.00 -23.90 -4.52
N GLY A 916 41.25 -24.97 -4.28
CA GLY A 916 41.08 -25.54 -2.95
C GLY A 916 40.52 -24.53 -1.94
N GLN A 917 41.13 -24.45 -0.76
CA GLN A 917 40.71 -23.57 0.33
C GLN A 917 41.25 -22.14 0.23
N ASP A 918 41.96 -21.79 -0.84
CA ASP A 918 42.28 -20.39 -1.13
C ASP A 918 41.02 -19.68 -1.66
N TRP A 919 40.85 -18.44 -1.23
CA TRP A 919 39.72 -17.56 -1.56
C TRP A 919 40.21 -16.18 -2.04
N SER A 920 41.52 -16.04 -2.29
CA SER A 920 42.15 -14.80 -2.75
C SER A 920 41.59 -14.29 -4.08
N LYS A 921 41.14 -15.22 -4.94
CA LYS A 921 40.49 -14.95 -6.23
C LYS A 921 39.01 -15.29 -6.17
N THR A 922 38.27 -14.50 -5.40
CA THR A 922 36.81 -14.59 -5.29
C THR A 922 36.19 -13.24 -5.60
N TYR A 923 35.17 -13.25 -6.42
CA TYR A 923 34.59 -12.07 -7.06
C TYR A 923 33.09 -11.99 -6.84
N VAL A 924 32.59 -10.78 -6.62
CA VAL A 924 31.18 -10.44 -6.84
C VAL A 924 31.04 -10.05 -8.30
N VAL A 925 30.20 -10.77 -9.04
CA VAL A 925 29.91 -10.47 -10.45
C VAL A 925 28.52 -9.87 -10.56
N ILE A 926 28.41 -8.71 -11.19
CA ILE A 926 27.15 -7.98 -11.43
C ILE A 926 27.14 -7.36 -12.82
N GLY A 927 25.96 -7.17 -13.42
CA GLY A 927 25.82 -6.43 -14.68
C GLY A 927 25.13 -5.07 -14.53
N SER A 928 25.30 -4.21 -15.54
CA SER A 928 24.64 -2.91 -15.60
C SER A 928 23.12 -3.03 -15.60
N GLY A 929 22.45 -2.20 -14.79
CA GLY A 929 21.00 -2.04 -14.87
C GLY A 929 20.58 -0.90 -15.83
N PRO A 930 19.29 -0.51 -15.82
CA PRO A 930 18.85 0.75 -16.41
C PRO A 930 19.38 1.95 -15.61
N PHE A 931 19.47 3.13 -16.23
CA PHE A 931 19.79 4.40 -15.56
C PHE A 931 18.67 4.89 -14.67
N GLU A 932 17.42 4.72 -15.13
CA GLU A 932 16.24 5.19 -14.42
C GLU A 932 15.03 4.33 -14.76
N VAL A 933 14.16 4.22 -13.76
CA VAL A 933 12.78 3.73 -13.86
C VAL A 933 11.96 4.77 -13.10
N ALA A 934 11.31 5.69 -13.81
CA ALA A 934 10.63 6.84 -13.20
C ALA A 934 9.23 7.06 -13.79
N GLY A 935 8.31 7.60 -12.98
CA GLY A 935 6.98 8.04 -13.40
C GLY A 935 5.87 7.74 -12.39
N VAL A 936 4.85 8.61 -12.38
CA VAL A 936 3.59 8.46 -11.64
C VAL A 936 2.47 8.36 -12.68
N GLY A 937 2.12 7.14 -13.09
CA GLY A 937 1.19 6.91 -14.20
C GLY A 937 1.84 6.93 -15.59
N SER A 938 1.04 6.66 -16.63
CA SER A 938 1.52 6.49 -18.00
C SER A 938 1.81 7.82 -18.71
N PRO A 939 2.93 7.97 -19.44
CA PRO A 939 3.96 6.94 -19.67
C PRO A 939 5.05 6.92 -18.58
N TYR A 940 5.40 5.71 -18.14
CA TYR A 940 6.63 5.46 -17.40
C TYR A 940 7.84 5.71 -18.31
N THR A 941 8.93 6.27 -17.76
CA THR A 941 10.19 6.43 -18.49
C THR A 941 11.19 5.41 -17.96
N ILE A 942 11.66 4.52 -18.85
CA ILE A 942 12.77 3.61 -18.58
C ILE A 942 13.91 3.97 -19.54
N ARG A 943 15.10 4.23 -19.00
CA ARG A 943 16.28 4.51 -19.81
C ARG A 943 17.36 3.47 -19.54
N PHE A 944 17.77 2.75 -20.57
CA PHE A 944 18.81 1.73 -20.48
C PHE A 944 20.19 2.29 -20.79
N VAL A 945 21.23 1.57 -20.34
CA VAL A 945 22.61 1.81 -20.76
C VAL A 945 22.77 1.50 -22.25
N SER A 946 23.50 2.35 -22.96
CA SER A 946 23.72 2.17 -24.41
C SER A 946 24.54 0.92 -24.72
N GLN A 947 25.53 0.60 -23.87
CA GLN A 947 26.36 -0.59 -23.95
C GLN A 947 26.39 -1.26 -22.57
N PRO A 948 25.67 -2.36 -22.35
CA PRO A 948 25.65 -3.04 -21.06
C PRO A 948 26.98 -3.72 -20.75
N LYS A 949 27.36 -3.71 -19.47
CA LYS A 949 28.63 -4.22 -18.97
C LYS A 949 28.43 -5.30 -17.90
N LEU A 950 29.46 -6.12 -17.71
CA LEU A 950 29.66 -6.98 -16.56
C LEU A 950 30.86 -6.50 -15.75
N TYR A 951 30.74 -6.51 -14.43
CA TYR A 951 31.74 -6.08 -13.47
C TYR A 951 32.19 -7.26 -12.61
N PHE A 952 33.50 -7.42 -12.45
CA PHE A 952 34.10 -8.36 -11.52
C PHE A 952 34.73 -7.56 -10.39
N ILE A 953 34.15 -7.68 -9.20
CA ILE A 953 34.55 -6.94 -8.01
C ILE A 953 35.21 -7.91 -7.05
N ASN A 954 36.43 -7.64 -6.60
CA ASN A 954 37.09 -8.47 -5.61
C ASN A 954 36.28 -8.51 -4.31
N LEU A 955 35.91 -9.70 -3.82
CA LEU A 955 35.06 -9.85 -2.65
C LEU A 955 35.69 -9.25 -1.38
N ALA A 956 37.00 -9.38 -1.21
CA ALA A 956 37.69 -8.94 0.00
C ALA A 956 37.90 -7.42 0.05
N THR A 957 38.22 -6.81 -1.10
CA THR A 957 38.63 -5.39 -1.17
C THR A 957 37.56 -4.45 -1.73
N GLY A 958 36.56 -4.97 -2.43
CA GLY A 958 35.57 -4.17 -3.14
C GLY A 958 36.12 -3.49 -4.40
N GLN A 959 37.36 -3.78 -4.81
CA GLN A 959 37.93 -3.20 -6.03
C GLN A 959 37.35 -3.85 -7.29
N VAL A 960 36.94 -3.02 -8.26
CA VAL A 960 36.54 -3.49 -9.59
C VAL A 960 37.82 -3.89 -10.35
N GLU A 961 38.05 -5.20 -10.51
CA GLU A 961 39.24 -5.73 -11.18
C GLU A 961 39.05 -5.86 -12.70
N LYS A 962 37.81 -6.07 -13.15
CA LYS A 962 37.50 -6.21 -14.57
C LYS A 962 36.11 -5.67 -14.92
N ILE A 963 36.05 -5.03 -16.08
CA ILE A 963 34.81 -4.63 -16.73
C ILE A 963 34.83 -5.24 -18.14
N LEU A 964 33.75 -5.91 -18.52
CA LEU A 964 33.56 -6.50 -19.86
C LEU A 964 32.32 -5.91 -20.51
N ASN A 965 32.42 -5.51 -21.78
CA ASN A 965 31.26 -5.05 -22.53
C ASN A 965 30.56 -6.23 -23.21
N ILE A 966 29.22 -6.22 -23.21
CA ILE A 966 28.43 -7.26 -23.86
C ILE A 966 28.22 -6.89 -25.33
N SER A 967 29.01 -7.52 -26.20
CA SER A 967 28.88 -7.34 -27.65
C SER A 967 27.53 -7.88 -28.16
N GLY A 968 26.84 -7.09 -28.99
CA GLY A 968 25.54 -7.48 -29.56
C GLY A 968 24.31 -7.14 -28.69
N ALA A 969 24.51 -6.48 -27.55
CA ALA A 969 23.44 -5.86 -26.77
C ALA A 969 23.57 -4.33 -26.82
N SER A 970 22.45 -3.63 -27.04
CA SER A 970 22.39 -2.17 -27.09
C SER A 970 21.09 -1.69 -26.49
N ASN A 971 21.13 -0.62 -25.68
CA ASN A 971 19.97 -0.10 -24.93
C ASN A 971 19.25 -1.19 -24.12
N GLN A 972 20.04 -2.02 -23.43
CA GLN A 972 19.58 -3.13 -22.61
C GLN A 972 20.28 -3.09 -21.25
N ALA A 973 19.67 -3.71 -20.26
CA ALA A 973 20.26 -4.02 -18.96
C ALA A 973 20.61 -5.52 -18.89
N VAL A 974 21.41 -5.89 -17.90
CA VAL A 974 21.78 -7.27 -17.61
C VAL A 974 20.84 -7.84 -16.55
N GLY A 975 20.25 -9.00 -16.83
CA GLY A 975 19.42 -9.74 -15.89
C GLY A 975 20.22 -10.32 -14.72
N HIS A 976 19.62 -11.23 -13.97
CA HIS A 976 20.33 -11.89 -12.85
C HIS A 976 21.36 -12.89 -13.36
N ILE A 977 22.45 -13.00 -12.61
CA ILE A 977 23.61 -13.81 -12.98
C ILE A 977 23.57 -15.15 -12.24
N ARG A 978 23.97 -16.23 -12.93
CA ARG A 978 24.16 -17.56 -12.36
C ARG A 978 25.56 -18.07 -12.67
N ALA A 979 26.29 -18.49 -11.64
CA ALA A 979 27.55 -19.22 -11.79
C ALA A 979 27.34 -20.69 -11.41
N ILE A 980 28.17 -21.57 -11.96
CA ILE A 980 28.14 -23.01 -11.66
C ILE A 980 29.54 -23.61 -11.70
N ASP A 981 29.83 -24.40 -10.68
CA ASP A 981 30.87 -25.42 -10.60
C ASP A 981 30.19 -26.77 -10.88
N PHE A 982 30.39 -27.35 -12.07
CA PHE A 982 29.70 -28.57 -12.50
C PHE A 982 30.51 -29.84 -12.22
N ASP A 983 31.83 -29.76 -12.10
CA ASP A 983 32.69 -30.91 -11.81
C ASP A 983 33.13 -31.02 -10.35
N ASN A 984 32.69 -30.08 -9.51
CA ASN A 984 32.87 -30.02 -8.07
C ASN A 984 34.34 -29.88 -7.64
N ASP A 985 35.15 -29.13 -8.40
CA ASP A 985 36.56 -28.87 -8.08
C ASP A 985 36.79 -27.66 -7.16
N TYR A 986 35.70 -27.06 -6.65
CA TYR A 986 35.67 -25.90 -5.76
C TYR A 986 35.99 -24.57 -6.44
N ARG A 987 35.84 -24.53 -7.77
CA ARG A 987 35.99 -23.34 -8.61
C ARG A 987 34.80 -23.27 -9.58
N ASP A 988 34.31 -22.06 -9.84
CA ASP A 988 33.20 -21.87 -10.77
C ASP A 988 33.69 -21.97 -12.22
N ASP A 989 33.06 -22.84 -13.01
CA ASP A 989 33.43 -23.12 -14.40
C ASP A 989 32.78 -22.17 -15.41
N LEU A 990 31.52 -21.79 -15.15
CA LEU A 990 30.66 -21.09 -16.11
C LEU A 990 29.87 -19.97 -15.43
N ILE A 991 29.58 -18.92 -16.19
CA ILE A 991 28.63 -17.86 -15.82
C ILE A 991 27.58 -17.74 -16.92
N TYR A 992 26.29 -17.74 -16.57
CA TYR A 992 25.16 -17.46 -17.47
C TYR A 992 24.39 -16.24 -17.00
N PHE A 993 23.87 -15.46 -17.96
CA PHE A 993 23.03 -14.31 -17.68
C PHE A 993 22.18 -13.95 -18.91
N GLY A 994 21.04 -13.31 -18.65
CA GLY A 994 20.21 -12.71 -19.67
C GLY A 994 20.50 -11.21 -19.86
N THR A 995 20.03 -10.63 -20.96
CA THR A 995 19.84 -9.19 -21.11
C THR A 995 18.37 -8.88 -21.33
N TYR A 996 17.97 -7.65 -21.02
CA TYR A 996 16.59 -7.22 -21.19
C TYR A 996 16.49 -5.71 -21.50
N SER A 997 15.54 -5.35 -22.36
CA SER A 997 14.92 -4.03 -22.47
C SER A 997 13.43 -4.18 -22.14
N GLU A 998 12.58 -3.25 -22.55
CA GLU A 998 11.12 -3.40 -22.45
C GLU A 998 10.60 -4.62 -23.25
N THR A 999 11.18 -4.88 -24.43
CA THR A 999 10.63 -5.88 -25.39
C THR A 999 11.66 -6.84 -25.98
N SER A 1000 12.95 -6.61 -25.76
CA SER A 1000 14.05 -7.39 -26.36
C SER A 1000 15.07 -7.86 -25.33
N GLY A 1001 15.90 -8.83 -25.70
CA GLY A 1001 16.93 -9.41 -24.84
C GLY A 1001 17.49 -10.70 -25.43
N ASN A 1002 18.60 -11.19 -24.86
CA ASN A 1002 19.26 -12.43 -25.26
C ASN A 1002 19.90 -13.13 -24.05
N ILE A 1003 20.40 -14.35 -24.25
CA ILE A 1003 21.15 -15.09 -23.24
C ILE A 1003 22.62 -15.22 -23.64
N TYR A 1004 23.50 -15.06 -22.66
CA TYR A 1004 24.94 -15.09 -22.82
C TYR A 1004 25.58 -16.01 -21.78
N ARG A 1005 26.79 -16.49 -22.11
CA ARG A 1005 27.64 -17.24 -21.18
C ARG A 1005 29.09 -16.78 -21.24
N ILE A 1006 29.82 -17.03 -20.14
CA ILE A 1006 31.28 -16.94 -20.04
C ILE A 1006 31.79 -18.29 -19.57
N SER A 1007 32.79 -18.84 -20.28
CA SER A 1007 33.51 -20.03 -19.83
C SER A 1007 34.80 -19.62 -19.12
N LEU A 1008 34.83 -19.87 -17.81
CA LEU A 1008 36.00 -19.63 -16.95
C LEU A 1008 36.99 -20.80 -17.06
N LYS A 1009 36.50 -22.00 -17.39
CA LYS A 1009 37.29 -23.17 -17.72
C LYS A 1009 37.43 -23.35 -19.22
N THR A 1010 38.57 -23.84 -19.67
CA THR A 1010 38.83 -24.20 -21.08
C THR A 1010 38.48 -25.67 -21.34
N GLU A 1011 38.31 -26.07 -22.59
CA GLU A 1011 38.10 -27.48 -22.97
C GLU A 1011 39.25 -28.40 -22.49
N GLY A 1012 40.46 -27.86 -22.35
CA GLY A 1012 41.62 -28.55 -21.78
C GLY A 1012 41.66 -28.60 -20.25
N GLY A 1013 40.65 -28.07 -19.56
CA GLY A 1013 40.54 -28.07 -18.10
C GLY A 1013 41.28 -26.94 -17.37
N ALA A 1014 42.03 -26.09 -18.08
CA ALA A 1014 42.70 -24.93 -17.49
C ALA A 1014 41.71 -23.79 -17.25
N TYR A 1015 41.91 -23.04 -16.16
CA TYR A 1015 41.08 -21.89 -15.79
C TYR A 1015 41.68 -20.57 -16.23
N LYS A 1016 40.83 -19.67 -16.73
CA LYS A 1016 41.18 -18.29 -17.06
C LYS A 1016 41.19 -17.43 -15.82
N ASP A 1017 42.14 -16.51 -15.76
CA ASP A 1017 42.16 -15.46 -14.75
C ASP A 1017 41.19 -14.33 -15.14
N VAL A 1018 40.53 -13.70 -14.17
CA VAL A 1018 39.58 -12.59 -14.43
C VAL A 1018 40.24 -11.44 -15.18
N LEU A 1019 41.50 -11.13 -14.89
CA LEU A 1019 42.22 -10.06 -15.57
C LEU A 1019 42.47 -10.38 -17.05
N SER A 1020 42.56 -11.67 -17.39
CA SER A 1020 42.79 -12.16 -18.75
C SER A 1020 41.53 -12.20 -19.62
N LEU A 1021 40.33 -12.08 -19.02
CA LEU A 1021 39.08 -12.09 -19.77
C LEU A 1021 39.00 -10.88 -20.73
N SER A 1022 38.31 -11.03 -21.85
CA SER A 1022 37.99 -9.94 -22.78
C SER A 1022 36.52 -9.98 -23.20
N ASP A 1023 36.05 -8.92 -23.86
CA ASP A 1023 34.65 -8.82 -24.33
C ASP A 1023 34.23 -10.01 -25.22
N SER A 1024 35.18 -10.64 -25.92
CA SER A 1024 34.98 -11.85 -26.75
C SER A 1024 34.76 -13.14 -25.97
N ASP A 1025 35.06 -13.16 -24.66
CA ASP A 1025 34.76 -14.29 -23.80
C ASP A 1025 33.27 -14.34 -23.42
N ILE A 1026 32.55 -13.23 -23.55
CA ILE A 1026 31.09 -13.20 -23.48
C ILE A 1026 30.54 -13.70 -24.80
N ARG A 1027 29.83 -14.83 -24.76
CA ARG A 1027 29.31 -15.50 -25.95
C ARG A 1027 27.80 -15.60 -25.92
N PRO A 1028 27.10 -15.28 -27.02
CA PRO A 1028 25.68 -15.60 -27.12
C PRO A 1028 25.52 -17.12 -27.09
N VAL A 1029 24.47 -17.60 -26.43
CA VAL A 1029 24.21 -19.05 -26.37
C VAL A 1029 23.53 -19.54 -27.66
N PHE A 1030 22.60 -18.74 -28.21
CA PHE A 1030 21.88 -19.08 -29.44
C PHE A 1030 22.52 -18.43 -30.68
N SER A 1031 22.47 -19.15 -31.82
CA SER A 1031 22.99 -18.69 -33.13
C SER A 1031 22.12 -17.58 -33.72
N SER A 1032 20.80 -17.67 -33.52
CA SER A 1032 19.83 -16.61 -33.78
C SER A 1032 19.44 -15.94 -32.45
N PRO A 1033 19.35 -14.60 -32.39
CA PRO A 1033 18.91 -13.91 -31.17
C PRO A 1033 17.52 -14.36 -30.75
N LEU A 1034 17.36 -14.75 -29.48
CA LEU A 1034 16.05 -15.02 -28.87
C LEU A 1034 15.14 -13.80 -28.99
N ASN A 1035 15.73 -12.60 -28.89
CA ASN A 1035 15.06 -11.30 -28.98
C ASN A 1035 13.82 -11.21 -28.08
N LYS A 1036 13.99 -11.64 -26.83
CA LYS A 1036 13.00 -11.58 -25.76
C LYS A 1036 13.70 -11.22 -24.45
N PRO A 1037 13.08 -10.39 -23.60
CA PRO A 1037 13.72 -9.97 -22.36
C PRO A 1037 13.96 -11.18 -21.44
N VAL A 1038 15.15 -11.25 -20.83
CA VAL A 1038 15.50 -12.28 -19.85
C VAL A 1038 16.00 -11.60 -18.58
N PHE A 1039 15.06 -11.31 -17.68
CA PHE A 1039 15.35 -10.66 -16.39
C PHE A 1039 15.79 -11.66 -15.31
N ALA A 1040 15.09 -12.80 -15.20
CA ALA A 1040 15.28 -13.78 -14.14
C ALA A 1040 16.63 -14.54 -14.26
N SER A 1041 17.14 -15.02 -13.13
CA SER A 1041 18.28 -15.94 -13.14
C SER A 1041 17.91 -17.25 -13.85
N LEU A 1042 18.80 -17.70 -14.73
CA LEU A 1042 18.73 -19.03 -15.33
C LEU A 1042 19.02 -20.09 -14.26
N GLN A 1043 18.43 -21.28 -14.42
CA GLN A 1043 18.73 -22.46 -13.63
C GLN A 1043 19.50 -23.49 -14.45
N ILE A 1044 20.49 -24.13 -13.84
CA ILE A 1044 21.41 -25.03 -14.51
C ILE A 1044 21.49 -26.33 -13.72
N THR A 1045 21.47 -27.47 -14.41
CA THR A 1045 21.63 -28.80 -13.81
C THR A 1045 22.25 -29.78 -14.80
N LEU A 1046 22.82 -30.87 -14.30
CA LEU A 1046 23.22 -32.02 -15.12
C LEU A 1046 22.08 -33.04 -15.17
N ASP A 1047 21.90 -33.71 -16.31
CA ASP A 1047 21.06 -34.92 -16.40
C ASP A 1047 21.85 -36.19 -16.01
N LEU A 1048 21.17 -37.34 -16.02
CA LEU A 1048 21.76 -38.64 -15.64
C LEU A 1048 22.88 -39.11 -16.59
N THR A 1049 23.03 -38.49 -17.76
CA THR A 1049 24.10 -38.78 -18.72
C THR A 1049 25.12 -37.64 -18.78
N ASN A 1050 25.16 -36.80 -17.73
CA ASN A 1050 26.07 -35.67 -17.55
C ASN A 1050 25.97 -34.59 -18.64
N ASN A 1051 24.82 -34.44 -19.31
CA ASN A 1051 24.60 -33.28 -20.17
C ASN A 1051 24.15 -32.09 -19.34
N LEU A 1052 24.68 -30.90 -19.66
CA LEU A 1052 24.33 -29.65 -19.00
C LEU A 1052 23.03 -29.09 -19.57
N TRP A 1053 22.02 -28.96 -18.71
CA TRP A 1053 20.72 -28.38 -19.02
C TRP A 1053 20.60 -26.99 -18.42
N VAL A 1054 20.04 -26.08 -19.22
CA VAL A 1054 19.74 -24.70 -18.82
C VAL A 1054 18.23 -24.47 -18.96
N VAL A 1055 17.61 -23.91 -17.93
CA VAL A 1055 16.16 -23.69 -17.84
C VAL A 1055 15.86 -22.26 -17.40
N PHE A 1056 14.98 -21.58 -18.10
CA PHE A 1056 14.61 -20.19 -17.82
C PHE A 1056 13.29 -19.79 -18.49
N GLY A 1057 12.72 -18.69 -18.05
CA GLY A 1057 11.59 -18.04 -18.71
C GLY A 1057 11.97 -16.67 -19.26
N THR A 1058 11.23 -16.18 -20.26
CA THR A 1058 11.37 -14.83 -20.79
C THR A 1058 10.30 -13.91 -20.21
N GLY A 1059 10.67 -12.65 -19.98
CA GLY A 1059 9.86 -11.66 -19.29
C GLY A 1059 10.70 -10.58 -18.63
N GLN A 1060 10.05 -9.49 -18.22
CA GLN A 1060 10.67 -8.42 -17.45
C GLN A 1060 9.66 -7.72 -16.54
N TYR A 1061 10.16 -7.11 -15.47
CA TYR A 1061 9.34 -6.60 -14.38
C TYR A 1061 8.98 -5.10 -14.51
N LEU A 1062 9.66 -4.34 -15.37
CA LEU A 1062 9.77 -2.89 -15.26
C LEU A 1062 8.62 -2.08 -15.87
N THR A 1063 7.89 -2.61 -16.87
CA THR A 1063 6.82 -1.87 -17.57
C THR A 1063 5.58 -2.73 -17.76
N ARG A 1064 4.42 -2.10 -18.00
CA ARG A 1064 3.17 -2.76 -18.44
C ARG A 1064 3.12 -3.03 -19.95
N ASN A 1065 4.13 -2.60 -20.70
CA ASN A 1065 4.24 -2.86 -22.13
C ASN A 1065 4.96 -4.19 -22.36
N TYR A 1066 4.20 -5.26 -22.56
CA TYR A 1066 4.74 -6.61 -22.65
C TYR A 1066 4.76 -7.11 -24.10
N PRO A 1067 5.77 -7.91 -24.49
CA PRO A 1067 5.68 -8.69 -25.72
C PRO A 1067 4.44 -9.58 -25.71
N GLU A 1068 3.71 -9.65 -26.83
CA GLU A 1068 2.54 -10.53 -26.96
C GLU A 1068 2.88 -12.01 -26.71
N ILE A 1069 4.11 -12.41 -27.04
CA ILE A 1069 4.63 -13.77 -26.90
C ILE A 1069 5.93 -13.76 -26.10
N ASN A 1070 5.97 -14.55 -25.02
CA ASN A 1070 7.16 -14.93 -24.26
C ASN A 1070 7.33 -16.46 -24.30
N TYR A 1071 8.39 -16.98 -23.68
CA TYR A 1071 8.71 -18.40 -23.69
C TYR A 1071 9.12 -18.91 -22.31
N PHE A 1072 8.79 -20.18 -22.04
CA PHE A 1072 9.40 -20.98 -20.99
C PHE A 1072 10.25 -22.07 -21.65
N ILE A 1073 11.56 -22.08 -21.40
CA ILE A 1073 12.54 -22.82 -22.21
C ILE A 1073 13.41 -23.71 -21.31
N ALA A 1074 13.69 -24.92 -21.79
CA ALA A 1074 14.81 -25.74 -21.30
C ALA A 1074 15.61 -26.30 -22.48
N PHE A 1075 16.93 -26.25 -22.43
CA PHE A 1075 17.78 -26.78 -23.50
C PHE A 1075 19.05 -27.42 -22.95
N LYS A 1076 19.65 -28.32 -23.73
CA LYS A 1076 20.98 -28.86 -23.46
C LYS A 1076 22.03 -27.95 -24.06
N ASP A 1077 22.91 -27.40 -23.23
CA ASP A 1077 24.10 -26.73 -23.74
C ASP A 1077 25.17 -27.78 -24.00
N SER A 1078 25.44 -28.08 -25.27
CA SER A 1078 26.56 -28.93 -25.70
C SER A 1078 27.84 -28.13 -25.96
N CYS A 1079 27.75 -26.79 -25.91
CA CYS A 1079 28.79 -25.85 -26.30
C CYS A 1079 29.38 -25.07 -25.12
N TYR A 1080 29.05 -25.44 -23.88
CA TYR A 1080 29.34 -24.61 -22.69
C TYR A 1080 30.82 -24.25 -22.52
N LEU A 1081 31.77 -25.16 -22.83
CA LEU A 1081 33.22 -24.86 -22.86
C LEU A 1081 33.75 -24.39 -24.22
N GLY A 1082 32.97 -24.57 -25.29
CA GLY A 1082 33.38 -24.37 -26.67
C GLY A 1082 32.93 -23.06 -27.30
N ASN A 1083 33.36 -22.83 -28.55
CA ASN A 1083 33.07 -21.60 -29.32
C ASN A 1083 31.76 -21.68 -30.15
N CYS A 1084 30.99 -22.75 -30.04
CA CYS A 1084 29.76 -22.95 -30.81
C CYS A 1084 28.50 -22.37 -30.14
N THR A 1085 27.44 -22.24 -30.92
CA THR A 1085 26.12 -21.75 -30.51
C THR A 1085 25.05 -22.81 -30.77
N ILE A 1086 23.93 -22.73 -30.07
CA ILE A 1086 22.78 -23.63 -30.21
C ILE A 1086 21.75 -22.98 -31.13
N ASN A 1087 21.04 -23.76 -31.94
CA ASN A 1087 19.95 -23.22 -32.74
C ASN A 1087 18.62 -23.33 -31.97
N PHE A 1088 17.96 -22.20 -31.70
CA PHE A 1088 16.67 -22.18 -31.00
C PHE A 1088 15.60 -23.01 -31.73
N LEU A 1089 15.68 -23.09 -33.07
CA LEU A 1089 14.73 -23.86 -33.89
C LEU A 1089 14.86 -25.38 -33.73
N ASP A 1090 15.94 -25.87 -33.11
CA ASP A 1090 16.13 -27.30 -32.84
C ASP A 1090 15.37 -27.74 -31.57
N LEU A 1091 14.82 -26.79 -30.79
CA LEU A 1091 14.00 -27.07 -29.61
C LEU A 1091 12.56 -27.44 -30.01
N ILE A 1092 11.96 -28.36 -29.25
CA ILE A 1092 10.61 -28.86 -29.54
C ILE A 1092 9.55 -27.97 -28.88
N ASP A 1093 8.56 -27.53 -29.66
CA ASP A 1093 7.36 -26.84 -29.14
C ASP A 1093 6.48 -27.80 -28.33
N ARG A 1094 6.30 -27.55 -27.04
CA ARG A 1094 5.47 -28.36 -26.14
C ARG A 1094 4.13 -27.72 -25.77
N THR A 1095 3.85 -26.51 -26.28
CA THR A 1095 2.70 -25.67 -25.88
C THR A 1095 1.37 -26.43 -25.89
N ASN A 1096 1.07 -27.17 -26.97
CA ASN A 1096 -0.18 -27.94 -27.13
C ASN A 1096 0.04 -29.46 -27.11
N TYR A 1097 1.27 -29.92 -26.88
CA TYR A 1097 1.61 -31.34 -26.97
C TYR A 1097 1.17 -32.12 -25.73
N CYS A 1098 1.37 -31.53 -24.54
CA CYS A 1098 1.31 -32.25 -23.28
C CYS A 1098 -0.11 -32.67 -22.84
N THR A 1099 -1.14 -31.98 -23.34
CA THR A 1099 -2.55 -32.19 -22.94
C THR A 1099 -3.29 -33.19 -23.82
N SER A 1100 -2.73 -33.59 -24.96
CA SER A 1100 -3.35 -34.59 -25.84
C SER A 1100 -3.16 -36.00 -25.30
N THR A 1101 -4.26 -36.74 -25.13
CA THR A 1101 -4.27 -38.13 -24.65
C THR A 1101 -3.52 -39.10 -25.57
N SER A 1102 -3.28 -38.75 -26.83
CA SER A 1102 -2.47 -39.54 -27.77
C SER A 1102 -0.96 -39.51 -27.48
N ASN A 1103 -0.51 -38.55 -26.66
CA ASN A 1103 0.90 -38.20 -26.54
C ASN A 1103 1.54 -38.72 -25.26
N TYR A 1104 0.77 -39.35 -24.37
CA TYR A 1104 1.26 -39.93 -23.13
C TYR A 1104 0.59 -41.25 -22.77
N ASN A 1105 1.31 -42.05 -21.99
CA ASN A 1105 0.73 -43.17 -21.24
C ASN A 1105 0.56 -42.76 -19.77
N ALA A 1106 -0.65 -42.93 -19.24
CA ALA A 1106 -0.94 -42.68 -17.83
C ALA A 1106 -0.89 -43.97 -17.01
N THR A 1107 -0.15 -43.96 -15.91
CA THR A 1107 -0.05 -45.07 -14.96
C THR A 1107 -0.55 -44.61 -13.59
N LEU A 1108 -1.55 -45.28 -13.04
CA LEU A 1108 -2.01 -45.04 -11.67
C LEU A 1108 -0.95 -45.56 -10.69
N LEU A 1109 -0.41 -44.68 -9.85
CA LEU A 1109 0.57 -45.02 -8.83
C LEU A 1109 -0.09 -45.41 -7.50
N TYR A 1110 -1.08 -44.64 -7.05
CA TYR A 1110 -1.91 -44.96 -5.89
C TYR A 1110 -3.21 -44.15 -5.91
N ASN A 1111 -4.17 -44.54 -5.07
CA ASN A 1111 -5.42 -43.81 -4.87
C ASN A 1111 -5.61 -43.55 -3.38
N SER A 1112 -5.66 -42.27 -2.97
CA SER A 1112 -5.79 -41.85 -1.57
C SER A 1112 -7.26 -41.64 -1.23
N THR A 1113 -7.70 -42.18 -0.09
CA THR A 1113 -9.02 -41.87 0.49
C THR A 1113 -8.92 -40.77 1.54
N GLU A 1114 -7.75 -40.17 1.74
CA GLU A 1114 -7.57 -39.07 2.69
C GLU A 1114 -8.29 -37.82 2.18
N THR A 1115 -9.01 -37.16 3.08
CA THR A 1115 -9.64 -35.87 2.84
C THR A 1115 -8.85 -34.77 3.56
N THR A 1116 -8.81 -33.59 2.95
CA THR A 1116 -8.23 -32.39 3.56
C THR A 1116 -9.16 -31.21 3.33
N CYS A 1117 -9.16 -30.24 4.22
CA CYS A 1117 -9.89 -28.99 3.97
C CYS A 1117 -9.17 -28.16 2.93
N SER A 1118 -9.93 -27.61 1.99
CA SER A 1118 -9.47 -26.62 1.02
C SER A 1118 -10.47 -25.48 0.98
N CYS A 1119 -9.96 -24.25 0.96
CA CYS A 1119 -10.78 -23.06 0.90
C CYS A 1119 -10.64 -22.38 -0.47
N ASP A 1120 -11.75 -21.85 -0.96
CA ASP A 1120 -11.81 -21.02 -2.16
C ASP A 1120 -12.71 -19.79 -1.91
N GLU A 1121 -13.10 -19.08 -2.97
CA GLU A 1121 -13.94 -17.88 -2.86
C GLU A 1121 -15.31 -18.16 -2.21
N SER A 1122 -15.83 -19.38 -2.34
CA SER A 1122 -17.12 -19.83 -1.84
C SER A 1122 -17.08 -20.36 -0.39
N GLY A 1123 -15.89 -20.53 0.18
CA GLY A 1123 -15.68 -21.03 1.54
C GLY A 1123 -14.79 -22.26 1.59
N CYS A 1124 -14.78 -22.96 2.72
CA CYS A 1124 -13.97 -24.17 2.92
C CYS A 1124 -14.81 -25.43 2.82
N SER A 1125 -14.27 -26.44 2.12
CA SER A 1125 -14.91 -27.76 1.98
C SER A 1125 -13.87 -28.89 2.04
N PRO A 1126 -14.29 -30.11 2.42
CA PRO A 1126 -13.41 -31.28 2.36
C PRO A 1126 -13.19 -31.72 0.91
N ILE A 1127 -11.93 -31.78 0.48
CA ILE A 1127 -11.52 -32.31 -0.82
C ILE A 1127 -10.82 -33.66 -0.65
N SER A 1128 -11.10 -34.60 -1.55
CA SER A 1128 -10.41 -35.90 -1.61
C SER A 1128 -9.06 -35.75 -2.33
N GLU A 1129 -8.00 -36.31 -1.76
CA GLU A 1129 -6.68 -36.33 -2.41
C GLU A 1129 -6.68 -37.15 -3.71
N GLY A 1130 -7.58 -38.13 -3.84
CA GLY A 1130 -7.86 -38.85 -5.08
C GLY A 1130 -6.69 -39.70 -5.64
N ALA A 1131 -6.79 -39.98 -6.94
CA ALA A 1131 -5.85 -40.82 -7.68
C ALA A 1131 -4.60 -40.05 -8.12
N PHE A 1132 -3.42 -40.65 -7.92
CA PHE A 1132 -2.13 -40.10 -8.32
C PHE A 1132 -1.60 -40.84 -9.55
N TYR A 1133 -1.42 -40.12 -10.66
CA TYR A 1133 -0.99 -40.65 -11.95
C TYR A 1133 0.42 -40.19 -12.29
N GLN A 1134 1.18 -41.10 -12.90
CA GLN A 1134 2.41 -40.78 -13.63
C GLN A 1134 2.09 -40.74 -15.13
N TYR A 1135 2.62 -39.73 -15.82
CA TYR A 1135 2.51 -39.57 -17.26
C TYR A 1135 3.88 -39.70 -17.92
N ILE A 1136 3.95 -40.52 -18.98
CA ILE A 1136 5.18 -40.78 -19.72
C ILE A 1136 5.03 -40.24 -21.14
N TYR A 1137 5.91 -39.32 -21.53
CA TYR A 1137 5.94 -38.66 -22.84
C TYR A 1137 7.22 -39.02 -23.62
N SER A 1138 7.27 -38.65 -24.89
CA SER A 1138 8.52 -38.68 -25.67
C SER A 1138 9.55 -37.67 -25.13
N PHE A 1139 10.83 -38.03 -25.12
CA PHE A 1139 11.91 -37.10 -24.72
C PHE A 1139 12.13 -35.99 -25.75
N ALA A 1140 12.59 -34.83 -25.28
CA ALA A 1140 13.05 -33.73 -26.13
C ALA A 1140 14.59 -33.68 -26.12
N PRO A 1141 15.28 -34.30 -27.10
CA PRO A 1141 16.70 -34.60 -27.00
C PRO A 1141 17.62 -33.37 -26.95
N GLN A 1142 17.24 -32.27 -27.62
CA GLN A 1142 17.97 -30.99 -27.61
C GLN A 1142 17.36 -29.97 -26.62
N GLY A 1143 16.12 -30.22 -26.19
CA GLY A 1143 15.34 -29.33 -25.32
C GLY A 1143 13.96 -29.01 -25.88
N TRP A 1144 13.24 -28.17 -25.15
CA TRP A 1144 11.85 -27.83 -25.39
C TRP A 1144 11.55 -26.38 -25.03
N TYR A 1145 10.44 -25.87 -25.55
CA TYR A 1145 9.87 -24.60 -25.11
C TYR A 1145 8.33 -24.64 -25.07
N HIS A 1146 7.75 -23.81 -24.22
CA HIS A 1146 6.33 -23.44 -24.23
C HIS A 1146 6.19 -21.97 -24.61
N ARG A 1147 5.20 -21.66 -25.44
CA ARG A 1147 4.82 -20.27 -25.74
C ARG A 1147 3.90 -19.75 -24.63
N LEU A 1148 4.25 -18.60 -24.09
CA LEU A 1148 3.43 -17.83 -23.17
C LEU A 1148 2.73 -16.73 -23.98
N THR A 1149 1.41 -16.77 -24.08
CA THR A 1149 0.62 -15.89 -24.94
C THR A 1149 -0.20 -14.88 -24.12
N GLY A 1150 -0.68 -13.82 -24.77
CA GLY A 1150 -1.51 -12.80 -24.12
C GLY A 1150 -0.75 -11.98 -23.08
N GLY A 1151 0.53 -11.69 -23.35
CA GLY A 1151 1.39 -10.92 -22.44
C GLY A 1151 1.86 -11.69 -21.20
N GLU A 1152 1.56 -12.99 -21.10
CA GLU A 1152 2.08 -13.84 -20.03
C GLU A 1152 3.61 -13.91 -20.08
N GLN A 1153 4.26 -13.90 -18.92
CA GLN A 1153 5.71 -13.79 -18.81
C GLN A 1153 6.26 -14.45 -17.55
N MET A 1154 7.57 -14.73 -17.53
CA MET A 1154 8.27 -15.36 -16.41
C MET A 1154 9.52 -14.55 -16.06
N TYR A 1155 9.45 -13.75 -15.00
CA TYR A 1155 10.58 -12.97 -14.46
C TYR A 1155 11.04 -13.42 -13.06
N SER A 1156 10.35 -14.40 -12.47
CA SER A 1156 10.83 -15.14 -11.31
C SER A 1156 11.77 -16.27 -11.75
N SER A 1157 12.76 -16.60 -10.92
CA SER A 1157 13.65 -17.73 -11.18
C SER A 1157 12.88 -19.05 -11.12
N VAL A 1158 13.28 -19.99 -11.97
CA VAL A 1158 12.76 -21.37 -11.94
C VAL A 1158 13.29 -22.10 -10.69
N PHE A 1159 12.56 -23.09 -10.20
CA PHE A 1159 12.97 -23.97 -9.11
C PHE A 1159 13.01 -25.43 -9.57
N LEU A 1160 14.21 -26.00 -9.62
CA LEU A 1160 14.46 -27.38 -10.00
C LEU A 1160 14.55 -28.28 -8.77
N PHE A 1161 13.75 -29.35 -8.74
CA PHE A 1161 13.81 -30.37 -7.69
C PHE A 1161 13.48 -31.75 -8.27
N ASN A 1162 14.43 -32.70 -8.20
CA ASN A 1162 14.23 -34.09 -8.62
C ASN A 1162 13.65 -34.24 -10.04
N ASN A 1163 14.32 -33.67 -11.04
CA ASN A 1163 13.88 -33.56 -12.45
C ASN A 1163 12.55 -32.82 -12.69
N LEU A 1164 11.88 -32.35 -11.63
CA LEU A 1164 10.72 -31.47 -11.76
C LEU A 1164 11.19 -30.02 -11.84
N VAL A 1165 10.64 -29.34 -12.83
CA VAL A 1165 10.81 -27.93 -13.10
C VAL A 1165 9.55 -27.21 -12.63
N ASN A 1166 9.71 -26.38 -11.60
CA ASN A 1166 8.62 -25.61 -11.01
C ASN A 1166 8.86 -24.13 -11.31
N ALA A 1167 7.87 -23.44 -11.84
CA ALA A 1167 7.99 -22.02 -12.18
C ALA A 1167 6.69 -21.28 -11.89
N LEU A 1168 6.79 -19.95 -11.79
CA LEU A 1168 5.64 -19.06 -11.78
C LEU A 1168 5.67 -18.21 -13.05
N SER A 1169 4.55 -18.14 -13.75
CA SER A 1169 4.31 -17.11 -14.75
C SER A 1169 3.30 -16.11 -14.23
N PHE A 1170 3.36 -14.91 -14.82
CA PHE A 1170 2.47 -13.82 -14.54
C PHE A 1170 1.78 -13.41 -15.83
N ARG A 1171 0.46 -13.38 -15.83
CA ARG A 1171 -0.33 -12.72 -16.86
C ARG A 1171 -0.79 -11.38 -16.31
N PRO A 1172 -0.17 -10.27 -16.74
CA PRO A 1172 -0.60 -8.94 -16.36
C PRO A 1172 -2.05 -8.75 -16.77
N SER A 1173 -2.81 -8.05 -15.93
CA SER A 1173 -4.18 -7.72 -16.27
C SER A 1173 -4.25 -6.28 -16.72
N GLU A 1174 -4.98 -6.05 -17.82
CA GLU A 1174 -5.37 -4.69 -18.20
C GLU A 1174 -6.46 -4.15 -17.27
N ASP A 1175 -7.16 -5.02 -16.52
CA ASP A 1175 -8.22 -4.67 -15.59
C ASP A 1175 -7.69 -3.96 -14.32
N VAL A 1176 -8.02 -2.67 -14.18
CA VAL A 1176 -7.73 -1.84 -12.99
C VAL A 1176 -8.32 -2.45 -11.72
N CYS A 1177 -9.32 -3.32 -11.88
CA CYS A 1177 -10.03 -4.00 -10.82
C CYS A 1177 -9.46 -5.35 -10.42
N SER A 1178 -8.32 -5.73 -10.97
CA SER A 1178 -7.59 -6.93 -10.62
C SER A 1178 -6.27 -6.56 -9.94
N ALA A 1179 -5.79 -7.41 -9.03
CA ALA A 1179 -4.56 -7.20 -8.27
C ALA A 1179 -3.31 -7.34 -9.16
N GLY A 1180 -3.13 -6.43 -10.12
CA GLY A 1180 -1.98 -6.36 -11.04
C GLY A 1180 -1.94 -7.44 -12.14
N GLY A 1181 -2.62 -8.57 -11.95
CA GLY A 1181 -2.62 -9.71 -12.88
C GLY A 1181 -2.86 -11.05 -12.19
N GLU A 1182 -2.70 -12.12 -12.95
CA GLU A 1182 -2.89 -13.51 -12.54
C GLU A 1182 -1.55 -14.23 -12.46
N THR A 1183 -1.30 -14.97 -11.38
CA THR A 1183 -0.14 -15.85 -11.25
C THR A 1183 -0.51 -17.29 -11.51
N TYR A 1184 0.25 -17.95 -12.37
CA TYR A 1184 0.10 -19.36 -12.71
C TYR A 1184 1.31 -20.18 -12.25
N TYR A 1185 1.05 -21.34 -11.69
CA TYR A 1185 2.03 -22.33 -11.30
C TYR A 1185 2.28 -23.32 -12.44
N TRP A 1186 3.54 -23.52 -12.80
CA TRP A 1186 3.97 -24.49 -13.81
C TRP A 1186 4.72 -25.65 -13.16
N MET A 1187 4.42 -26.88 -13.61
CA MET A 1187 5.14 -28.08 -13.18
C MET A 1187 5.35 -29.02 -14.37
N VAL A 1188 6.60 -29.14 -14.83
CA VAL A 1188 6.98 -30.01 -15.95
C VAL A 1188 8.23 -30.81 -15.62
N CYS A 1189 8.48 -31.89 -16.36
CA CYS A 1189 9.73 -32.63 -16.26
C CYS A 1189 10.79 -32.09 -17.21
N LEU A 1190 12.03 -32.09 -16.73
CA LEU A 1190 13.17 -31.49 -17.41
C LEU A 1190 13.41 -32.07 -18.80
N LEU A 1191 13.29 -33.39 -19.00
CA LEU A 1191 13.67 -34.05 -20.25
C LEU A 1191 12.56 -34.03 -21.31
N GLU A 1192 11.31 -34.02 -20.88
CA GLU A 1192 10.13 -34.10 -21.75
C GLU A 1192 9.55 -32.72 -22.04
N GLY A 1193 9.57 -31.81 -21.06
CA GLY A 1193 8.86 -30.54 -21.11
C GLY A 1193 7.35 -30.67 -20.86
N CYS A 1194 6.90 -31.79 -20.32
CA CYS A 1194 5.50 -32.06 -19.99
C CYS A 1194 5.34 -32.52 -18.52
N PRO A 1195 4.14 -32.47 -17.94
CA PRO A 1195 3.91 -32.88 -16.54
C PRO A 1195 4.18 -34.37 -16.34
N CYS A 1196 5.14 -34.76 -15.50
CA CYS A 1196 5.31 -36.18 -15.17
C CYS A 1196 4.23 -36.74 -14.25
N TYR A 1197 3.53 -35.87 -13.53
CA TYR A 1197 2.52 -36.24 -12.54
C TYR A 1197 1.35 -35.26 -12.62
N ASN A 1198 0.18 -35.71 -12.18
CA ASN A 1198 -0.95 -34.81 -11.97
C ASN A 1198 -0.67 -33.86 -10.80
N MET A 1199 -1.11 -32.61 -10.94
CA MET A 1199 -1.18 -31.68 -9.81
C MET A 1199 -2.23 -32.16 -8.81
N ARG A 1200 -2.10 -31.75 -7.54
CA ARG A 1200 -3.06 -32.13 -6.49
C ARG A 1200 -4.48 -31.70 -6.87
N GLY A 1201 -5.43 -32.64 -6.76
CA GLY A 1201 -6.84 -32.42 -7.10
C GLY A 1201 -7.18 -32.62 -8.58
N GLU A 1202 -6.19 -32.84 -9.46
CA GLU A 1202 -6.40 -33.07 -10.89
C GLU A 1202 -6.34 -34.56 -11.22
N THR A 1203 -7.12 -35.02 -12.20
CA THR A 1203 -7.07 -36.42 -12.70
C THR A 1203 -6.41 -36.53 -14.08
N SER A 1204 -6.12 -35.41 -14.71
CA SER A 1204 -5.50 -35.27 -16.03
C SER A 1204 -4.22 -34.44 -15.96
N PRO A 1205 -3.31 -34.54 -16.95
CA PRO A 1205 -2.09 -33.75 -16.95
C PRO A 1205 -2.40 -32.26 -17.15
N VAL A 1206 -1.97 -31.44 -16.20
CA VAL A 1206 -2.09 -29.98 -16.23
C VAL A 1206 -0.69 -29.39 -16.26
N VAL A 1207 -0.37 -28.61 -17.29
CA VAL A 1207 0.96 -27.99 -17.48
C VAL A 1207 1.14 -26.78 -16.57
N SER A 1208 0.12 -25.93 -16.53
CA SER A 1208 0.04 -24.76 -15.68
C SER A 1208 -1.35 -24.61 -15.07
N LYS A 1209 -1.41 -24.06 -13.85
CA LYS A 1209 -2.65 -23.85 -13.11
C LYS A 1209 -2.64 -22.48 -12.46
N PHE A 1210 -3.74 -21.73 -12.59
CA PHE A 1210 -3.94 -20.49 -11.84
C PHE A 1210 -3.88 -20.78 -10.35
N ILE A 1211 -3.10 -19.99 -9.60
CA ILE A 1211 -2.96 -20.17 -8.14
C ILE A 1211 -3.36 -18.97 -7.30
N ALA A 1212 -3.27 -17.75 -7.84
CA ALA A 1212 -3.74 -16.52 -7.17
C ALA A 1212 -3.63 -15.30 -8.10
N PHE A 1213 -4.31 -14.22 -7.70
CA PHE A 1213 -4.03 -12.89 -8.22
C PHE A 1213 -2.80 -12.27 -7.54
N GLY A 1214 -2.25 -11.22 -8.14
CA GLY A 1214 -0.97 -10.62 -7.74
C GLY A 1214 0.16 -11.10 -8.62
N SER A 1215 1.24 -10.31 -8.66
CA SER A 1215 2.51 -10.66 -9.30
C SER A 1215 3.32 -11.64 -8.46
N PRO A 1216 4.07 -12.56 -9.09
CA PRO A 1216 5.00 -13.42 -8.40
C PRO A 1216 6.25 -12.65 -7.90
N PRO A 1217 6.99 -13.23 -6.94
CA PRO A 1217 8.26 -12.70 -6.43
C PRO A 1217 9.31 -12.39 -7.49
N ILE A 1218 10.16 -11.38 -7.27
CA ILE A 1218 11.44 -11.30 -8.01
C ILE A 1218 12.41 -12.35 -7.44
N GLY A 1219 13.10 -13.09 -8.32
CA GLY A 1219 14.09 -14.10 -7.92
C GLY A 1219 13.47 -15.45 -7.58
N GLN A 1220 14.02 -16.18 -6.59
CA GLN A 1220 13.52 -17.51 -6.23
C GLN A 1220 12.13 -17.40 -5.59
N PRO A 1221 11.06 -17.92 -6.24
CA PRO A 1221 9.71 -17.72 -5.78
C PRO A 1221 9.24 -18.77 -4.78
N PHE A 1222 9.89 -19.94 -4.74
CA PHE A 1222 9.48 -21.06 -3.90
C PHE A 1222 10.38 -21.27 -2.69
N GLN A 1223 9.74 -21.49 -1.55
CA GLN A 1223 10.36 -21.90 -0.30
C GLN A 1223 9.99 -23.38 -0.03
N PRO A 1224 10.93 -24.33 -0.19
CA PRO A 1224 10.65 -25.74 0.04
C PRO A 1224 10.66 -26.08 1.53
N LEU A 1225 9.72 -26.93 1.98
CA LEU A 1225 9.67 -27.49 3.32
C LEU A 1225 9.48 -29.00 3.24
N LYS A 1226 10.36 -29.76 3.91
CA LYS A 1226 10.17 -31.20 4.08
C LYS A 1226 9.09 -31.45 5.13
N THR A 1227 8.06 -32.20 4.77
CA THR A 1227 6.93 -32.60 5.62
C THR A 1227 6.90 -34.12 5.77
N GLU A 1228 6.00 -34.64 6.60
CA GLU A 1228 5.77 -36.09 6.75
C GLU A 1228 5.36 -36.77 5.43
N LYS A 1229 4.66 -36.03 4.56
CA LYS A 1229 4.14 -36.57 3.29
C LYS A 1229 5.15 -36.42 2.14
N GLY A 1230 5.97 -35.37 2.12
CA GLY A 1230 6.89 -35.09 1.02
C GLY A 1230 7.55 -33.71 1.13
N THR A 1231 7.79 -33.03 0.01
CA THR A 1231 8.24 -31.63 0.01
C THR A 1231 7.07 -30.71 -0.35
N ALA A 1232 6.66 -29.86 0.59
CA ALA A 1232 5.75 -28.75 0.33
C ALA A 1232 6.53 -27.57 -0.26
N LEU A 1233 5.93 -26.85 -1.22
CA LEU A 1233 6.44 -25.57 -1.69
C LEU A 1233 5.53 -24.47 -1.17
N PHE A 1234 6.11 -23.32 -0.79
CA PHE A 1234 5.37 -22.11 -0.45
C PHE A 1234 5.81 -20.97 -1.35
N THR A 1235 4.87 -20.10 -1.72
CA THR A 1235 5.13 -18.84 -2.43
C THR A 1235 4.17 -17.76 -1.90
N GLN A 1236 4.46 -16.49 -2.13
CA GLN A 1236 3.52 -15.40 -1.89
C GLN A 1236 3.46 -14.52 -3.14
N THR A 1237 2.27 -14.03 -3.48
CA THR A 1237 2.09 -13.04 -4.54
C THR A 1237 2.08 -11.63 -3.97
N SER A 1238 2.19 -10.62 -4.83
CA SER A 1238 2.08 -9.22 -4.42
C SER A 1238 0.71 -8.81 -3.88
N ALA A 1239 -0.27 -9.71 -3.87
CA ALA A 1239 -1.54 -9.54 -3.19
C ALA A 1239 -1.45 -9.90 -1.69
N GLY A 1240 -0.42 -10.64 -1.26
CA GLY A 1240 -0.16 -10.97 0.15
C GLY A 1240 -0.59 -12.35 0.56
N SER A 1241 -1.21 -13.07 -0.37
CA SER A 1241 -1.63 -14.45 -0.17
C SER A 1241 -0.42 -15.39 -0.18
N ILE A 1242 -0.20 -16.08 0.95
CA ILE A 1242 0.76 -17.19 1.00
C ILE A 1242 0.06 -18.44 0.48
N ILE A 1243 0.61 -19.00 -0.60
CA ILE A 1243 0.01 -20.10 -1.34
C ILE A 1243 0.92 -21.31 -1.24
N GLN A 1244 0.32 -22.47 -1.00
CA GLN A 1244 0.96 -23.76 -1.20
C GLN A 1244 0.55 -24.24 -2.60
N PRO A 1245 1.44 -24.24 -3.61
CA PRO A 1245 1.11 -24.76 -4.93
C PRO A 1245 0.67 -26.23 -4.83
N PRO A 1246 -0.16 -26.72 -5.77
CA PRO A 1246 -0.74 -28.06 -5.74
C PRO A 1246 0.29 -29.15 -6.08
N THR A 1247 1.37 -29.25 -5.30
CA THR A 1247 2.42 -30.24 -5.46
C THR A 1247 1.94 -31.63 -5.03
N PRO A 1248 2.45 -32.69 -5.68
CA PRO A 1248 2.10 -34.06 -5.33
C PRO A 1248 2.59 -34.46 -3.93
N LEU A 1249 1.68 -35.03 -3.12
CA LEU A 1249 1.87 -35.23 -1.68
C LEU A 1249 2.91 -36.31 -1.33
N LYS A 1250 2.83 -37.50 -1.94
CA LYS A 1250 3.72 -38.65 -1.65
C LYS A 1250 4.65 -38.96 -2.81
N ALA A 1251 5.39 -37.96 -3.26
CA ALA A 1251 6.56 -38.24 -4.05
C ALA A 1251 7.65 -38.76 -3.09
N THR A 1252 7.57 -40.03 -2.66
CA THR A 1252 8.77 -40.79 -2.21
C THR A 1252 9.65 -40.98 -3.43
N LEU A 1253 10.15 -39.87 -3.95
CA LEU A 1253 11.15 -39.83 -4.99
C LEU A 1253 12.42 -40.28 -4.26
N ARG A 1254 12.74 -41.57 -4.37
CA ARG A 1254 14.05 -42.08 -3.95
C ARG A 1254 15.08 -41.18 -4.63
N GLY A 1255 15.74 -40.34 -3.83
CA GLY A 1255 16.67 -39.35 -4.34
C GLY A 1255 17.71 -40.02 -5.21
N ARG A 1256 17.81 -39.57 -6.46
CA ARG A 1256 18.99 -39.78 -7.29
C ARG A 1256 19.63 -38.41 -7.46
N PHE A 1257 20.68 -38.21 -6.66
CA PHE A 1257 21.43 -36.98 -6.40
C PHE A 1257 22.33 -36.60 -7.59
N ILE A 1258 22.68 -35.29 -7.69
CA ILE A 1258 24.08 -34.82 -7.86
C ILE A 1258 24.24 -33.31 -7.53
N LEU A 1259 23.24 -32.42 -7.68
CA LEU A 1259 23.46 -30.95 -7.50
C LEU A 1259 22.62 -30.20 -6.45
N TRP A 1260 21.67 -30.85 -5.76
CA TRP A 1260 20.73 -30.14 -4.86
C TRP A 1260 21.28 -29.78 -3.46
N ILE A 1261 22.55 -30.06 -3.14
CA ILE A 1261 23.09 -29.70 -1.80
C ILE A 1261 23.18 -28.16 -1.61
N GLU A 1262 22.93 -27.34 -2.64
CA GLU A 1262 23.12 -25.88 -2.59
C GLU A 1262 22.07 -25.07 -1.78
N LYS A 1263 20.95 -25.64 -1.30
CA LYS A 1263 19.92 -24.87 -0.54
C LYS A 1263 19.25 -25.61 0.62
#